data_AF-A0AAE0GGM6-F1
#
_entry.id   AF-A0AAE0GGM6-F1
#
_cell.length_a   1.000
_cell.length_b   1.000
_cell.length_c   1.000
_cell.angle_alpha   90.00
_cell.angle_beta   90.00
_cell.angle_gamma   90.00
#
_symmetry.space_group_name_H-M   'P 1'
#
loop_
_entity.id
_entity.type
_entity.pdbx_description
1 polymer ?
#
loop_
_entity_poly.entity_id
_entity_poly.type
_entity_poly.pdbx_seq_one_letter_code
_entity_poly.pdbx_strand_id
1 'polypeptide(L)'
;MPSFQQLDTDKNGCITLDEYGFALRLIEQISGASSLQINSTSSESSSDVPGTTASTKHAQFAELSSYVFNTSQLGAPRRRLVEDYIETTGESEGYSETDEASASPPIPIQHMSPPPPSPPAPPLDTNGTMAFVALSEYAQSHLGEAVGNANVTTIIISVNWQLDPSYISAYPLHISRTLHIAGECMDGLCEVDGGEQGPLFYILDGGALLLERLSLTNFFNTNGSVIRMSLGTLVINACNMSRNNASERGGVLHADGGNVTITNSNIAHNTARFAGVAYIYSSGHVSISECNMTGNTAEDGGVAYIHSSADVSISDCIMTGNTAAENGGLAYIHSSRDVSMNECIMTGNTAAEDGGVAYIHSSSDVSISDCIMTGNTAAEGGGVAYIYDSGNVSMSECTMTGNTAQFGGVAHIHSSGNVSISDCTMTGNIAAEGGGVAYIYDSGNVSMSECTMTGNTAEDGGVAFIHSSGDVSISKCSMLGNAAEDGGVAYIHSSGDVSISECIMTGNTAVYISDYDFFYVEDVQFAGVAYIEFSGDVSISKCTMTGNTAEDGGVAYIHASGDVSISDCIVTGNTAAENGSVAYIRSSRDVSMNECIMTGNTAAEDGGVAYIYDSGVVSISKCNMTGNTAEDGSVTYIYGSGVVSISDCIMTGNTAEDGSVTYIYGSGDVSISDCIMTGNTAEDGGVAYIQSSGDVSISDCTITGNTAFDIVRSMHSLPSPHREHQIQAEVP
;
A
#
# COMPACT_ATOMS: atom_id res chain seq x y z
N MET A 1 -16.18 34.96 -10.68
CA MET A 1 -16.26 33.77 -11.56
C MET A 1 -17.48 32.96 -11.14
N PRO A 2 -18.18 32.30 -12.06
CA PRO A 2 -19.60 31.96 -11.90
C PRO A 2 -19.85 30.84 -10.89
N SER A 3 -21.03 30.90 -10.29
CA SER A 3 -21.62 30.01 -9.29
C SER A 3 -21.73 28.55 -9.75
N PHE A 4 -21.22 27.62 -8.94
CA PHE A 4 -21.45 26.19 -9.09
C PHE A 4 -22.89 25.82 -8.70
N GLN A 5 -23.58 25.09 -9.58
CA GLN A 5 -24.83 24.40 -9.26
C GLN A 5 -24.52 23.06 -8.59
N GLN A 6 -25.37 22.74 -7.62
CA GLN A 6 -25.52 21.50 -6.88
C GLN A 6 -25.34 20.23 -7.74
N LEU A 7 -24.43 19.35 -7.34
CA LEU A 7 -24.38 17.96 -7.78
C LEU A 7 -25.32 17.14 -6.89
N ASP A 8 -26.30 16.47 -7.48
CA ASP A 8 -27.18 15.52 -6.80
C ASP A 8 -26.43 14.18 -6.60
N THR A 9 -26.34 13.74 -5.35
CA THR A 9 -25.82 12.43 -4.93
C THR A 9 -26.87 11.34 -5.08
N ASP A 10 -26.51 10.17 -5.60
CA ASP A 10 -27.34 8.97 -5.46
C ASP A 10 -27.11 8.28 -4.11
N LYS A 11 -27.95 7.29 -3.79
CA LYS A 11 -28.07 6.69 -2.44
C LYS A 11 -26.87 5.83 -1.99
N ASN A 12 -25.80 5.76 -2.76
CA ASN A 12 -24.58 5.02 -2.40
C ASN A 12 -23.31 5.88 -2.36
N GLY A 13 -23.42 7.22 -2.40
CA GLY A 13 -22.31 8.11 -2.04
C GLY A 13 -21.08 8.07 -2.97
N CYS A 14 -21.17 7.51 -4.17
CA CYS A 14 -20.07 7.55 -5.16
C CYS A 14 -20.18 8.80 -6.05
N ILE A 15 -19.09 9.58 -6.14
CA ILE A 15 -18.94 10.63 -7.16
C ILE A 15 -18.43 9.98 -8.44
N THR A 16 -19.32 9.68 -9.39
CA THR A 16 -18.90 9.34 -10.75
C THR A 16 -18.61 10.62 -11.52
N LEU A 17 -17.33 10.89 -11.82
CA LEU A 17 -16.95 11.87 -12.84
C LEU A 17 -17.33 11.30 -14.21
N ASP A 18 -18.23 11.96 -14.94
CA ASP A 18 -18.51 11.57 -16.32
C ASP A 18 -17.32 11.90 -17.23
N GLU A 19 -17.07 11.05 -18.23
CA GLU A 19 -16.02 11.21 -19.24
C GLU A 19 -16.17 12.50 -20.09
N TYR A 20 -17.30 13.21 -19.99
CA TYR A 20 -17.58 14.42 -20.75
C TYR A 20 -16.98 15.69 -20.10
N GLY A 21 -16.79 15.70 -18.79
CA GLY A 21 -16.15 16.82 -18.07
C GLY A 21 -14.67 17.00 -18.39
N PHE A 22 -13.95 15.91 -18.65
CA PHE A 22 -12.51 15.92 -18.96
C PHE A 22 -12.25 16.31 -20.43
N ALA A 23 -13.05 15.80 -21.36
CA ALA A 23 -12.93 16.10 -22.80
C ALA A 23 -13.13 17.59 -23.10
N LEU A 24 -14.06 18.28 -22.41
CA LEU A 24 -14.29 19.71 -22.62
C LEU A 24 -13.12 20.58 -22.13
N ARG A 25 -12.50 20.23 -20.99
CA ARG A 25 -11.37 20.97 -20.42
C ARG A 25 -10.07 20.75 -21.20
N LEU A 26 -9.88 19.55 -21.75
CA LEU A 26 -8.76 19.24 -22.64
C LEU A 26 -8.86 20.04 -23.96
N ILE A 27 -10.08 20.22 -24.50
CA ILE A 27 -10.33 21.01 -25.71
C ILE A 27 -10.15 22.53 -25.46
N GLU A 28 -10.54 23.03 -24.29
CA GLU A 28 -10.29 24.44 -23.90
C GLU A 28 -8.79 24.75 -23.72
N GLN A 29 -8.00 23.81 -23.15
CA GLN A 29 -6.55 23.96 -23.02
C GLN A 29 -5.80 23.85 -24.35
N ILE A 30 -6.29 23.06 -25.31
CA ILE A 30 -5.62 22.84 -26.61
C ILE A 30 -5.94 23.94 -27.63
N SER A 31 -7.11 24.59 -27.56
CA SER A 31 -7.59 25.51 -28.60
C SER A 31 -7.36 27.01 -28.34
N GLY A 32 -7.13 27.43 -27.09
CA GLY A 32 -6.82 28.83 -26.76
C GLY A 32 -7.89 29.86 -27.15
N ALA A 33 -9.12 29.43 -27.45
CA ALA A 33 -10.21 30.30 -27.90
C ALA A 33 -11.24 30.52 -26.78
N SER A 34 -11.31 31.75 -26.27
CA SER A 34 -12.38 32.16 -25.35
C SER A 34 -13.70 32.32 -26.10
N SER A 35 -14.72 31.57 -25.68
CA SER A 35 -16.17 31.64 -26.02
C SER A 35 -16.67 30.84 -27.24
N LEU A 36 -17.36 29.73 -26.96
CA LEU A 36 -18.39 29.15 -27.82
C LEU A 36 -19.72 29.15 -27.06
N GLN A 37 -20.72 29.89 -27.55
CA GLN A 37 -22.11 29.78 -27.09
C GLN A 37 -22.92 28.98 -28.11
N ILE A 38 -23.72 28.03 -27.65
CA ILE A 38 -24.77 27.40 -28.45
C ILE A 38 -26.12 27.56 -27.70
N ASN A 39 -27.07 28.22 -28.35
CA ASN A 39 -28.45 28.38 -27.90
C ASN A 39 -29.22 27.06 -28.02
N SER A 40 -29.79 26.57 -26.93
CA SER A 40 -30.74 25.45 -26.93
C SER A 40 -32.19 25.97 -27.01
N THR A 41 -32.91 25.57 -28.05
CA THR A 41 -34.39 25.59 -28.05
C THR A 41 -34.91 24.23 -28.45
N SER A 42 -35.41 23.43 -27.51
CA SER A 42 -36.72 22.80 -27.59
C SER A 42 -37.00 21.99 -26.32
N SER A 43 -38.10 22.36 -25.70
CA SER A 43 -38.81 21.68 -24.62
C SER A 43 -39.69 20.57 -25.19
N GLU A 44 -39.78 19.41 -24.54
CA GLU A 44 -41.07 18.75 -24.30
C GLU A 44 -40.98 17.67 -23.23
N SER A 45 -42.10 17.49 -22.53
CA SER A 45 -42.29 16.77 -21.29
C SER A 45 -43.23 15.57 -21.46
N SER A 46 -43.15 14.65 -20.48
CA SER A 46 -44.23 13.80 -19.92
C SER A 46 -44.27 12.27 -20.17
N SER A 47 -44.13 11.56 -19.04
CA SER A 47 -44.95 10.46 -18.46
C SER A 47 -45.03 9.05 -19.07
N ASP A 48 -44.50 8.10 -18.27
CA ASP A 48 -44.99 6.77 -17.84
C ASP A 48 -45.67 5.77 -18.81
N VAL A 49 -45.07 4.57 -18.91
CA VAL A 49 -45.62 3.22 -18.58
C VAL A 49 -44.56 2.14 -18.93
N PRO A 50 -44.47 1.00 -18.21
CA PRO A 50 -43.24 0.22 -18.07
C PRO A 50 -43.11 -0.99 -19.01
N GLY A 51 -41.86 -1.33 -19.32
CA GLY A 51 -41.46 -2.56 -20.00
C GLY A 51 -41.04 -2.35 -21.45
N THR A 52 -39.74 -2.19 -21.70
CA THR A 52 -39.03 -2.70 -22.88
C THR A 52 -37.52 -2.44 -22.74
N THR A 53 -36.75 -3.42 -23.18
CA THR A 53 -35.30 -3.57 -23.07
C THR A 53 -34.49 -2.48 -23.79
N ALA A 54 -33.27 -2.25 -23.30
CA ALA A 54 -32.29 -1.29 -23.79
C ALA A 54 -31.95 -1.49 -25.28
N SER A 55 -32.62 -0.75 -26.18
CA SER A 55 -32.14 -0.55 -27.56
C SER A 55 -32.65 0.73 -28.25
N THR A 56 -33.14 1.73 -27.51
CA THR A 56 -33.81 2.92 -28.10
C THR A 56 -33.31 4.27 -27.59
N LYS A 57 -32.07 4.36 -27.10
CA LYS A 57 -31.36 5.65 -26.92
C LYS A 57 -30.24 5.91 -27.93
N HIS A 58 -30.04 5.02 -28.91
CA HIS A 58 -28.93 5.07 -29.88
C HIS A 58 -29.27 5.63 -31.28
N ALA A 59 -30.40 6.34 -31.44
CA ALA A 59 -30.89 6.76 -32.76
C ALA A 59 -31.09 8.27 -32.94
N GLN A 60 -30.48 9.11 -32.10
CA GLN A 60 -30.51 10.58 -32.27
C GLN A 60 -29.13 11.20 -32.02
N PHE A 61 -28.07 10.72 -32.67
CA PHE A 61 -26.80 11.47 -32.80
C PHE A 61 -26.08 11.20 -34.13
N ALA A 62 -26.84 10.86 -35.18
CA ALA A 62 -26.33 10.72 -36.55
C ALA A 62 -26.34 12.03 -37.37
N GLU A 63 -26.56 13.20 -36.74
CA GLU A 63 -26.65 14.51 -37.42
C GLU A 63 -25.66 15.57 -36.90
N LEU A 64 -24.45 15.18 -36.49
CA LEU A 64 -23.33 16.14 -36.29
C LEU A 64 -22.11 15.88 -37.18
N SER A 65 -22.16 14.87 -38.06
CA SER A 65 -21.10 14.58 -39.05
C SER A 65 -21.07 15.51 -40.27
N SER A 66 -21.84 16.62 -40.28
CA SER A 66 -21.99 17.49 -41.45
C SER A 66 -21.34 18.88 -41.35
N TYR A 67 -20.57 19.18 -40.28
CA TYR A 67 -19.72 20.38 -40.26
C TYR A 67 -18.33 20.08 -40.81
N VAL A 68 -18.09 20.49 -42.07
CA VAL A 68 -16.80 20.45 -42.74
C VAL A 68 -15.78 21.32 -42.00
N PHE A 69 -14.86 20.70 -41.26
CA PHE A 69 -13.65 21.37 -40.78
C PHE A 69 -12.70 21.65 -41.95
N ASN A 70 -12.41 22.92 -42.23
CA ASN A 70 -11.43 23.30 -43.23
C ASN A 70 -10.01 23.13 -42.66
N THR A 71 -9.40 21.97 -42.88
CA THR A 71 -8.07 21.58 -42.33
C THR A 71 -6.88 22.21 -43.06
N SER A 72 -7.08 23.25 -43.86
CA SER A 72 -6.03 23.86 -44.69
C SER A 72 -5.07 24.80 -43.93
N GLN A 73 -5.23 24.99 -42.62
CA GLN A 73 -4.36 25.84 -41.79
C GLN A 73 -3.65 25.13 -40.62
N LEU A 74 -3.72 23.79 -40.52
CA LEU A 74 -3.06 23.02 -39.46
C LEU A 74 -1.76 22.37 -39.94
N GLY A 75 -0.69 22.45 -39.12
CA GLY A 75 0.58 21.77 -39.37
C GLY A 75 0.51 20.25 -39.19
N ALA A 76 1.40 19.51 -39.87
CA ALA A 76 1.36 18.05 -40.04
C ALA A 76 1.12 17.19 -38.77
N PRO A 77 1.65 17.51 -37.57
CA PRO A 77 1.42 16.66 -36.39
C PRO A 77 -0.03 16.68 -35.90
N ARG A 78 -0.73 17.81 -36.08
CA ARG A 78 -2.10 18.00 -35.58
C ARG A 78 -3.18 17.49 -36.53
N ARG A 79 -2.81 17.17 -37.77
CA ARG A 79 -3.72 16.57 -38.76
C ARG A 79 -3.95 15.09 -38.49
N ARG A 80 -2.90 14.39 -38.03
CA ARG A 80 -2.90 12.94 -37.76
C ARG A 80 -3.74 12.56 -36.54
N LEU A 81 -3.66 13.35 -35.45
CA LEU A 81 -4.48 13.17 -34.24
C LEU A 81 -6.00 13.31 -34.46
N VAL A 82 -6.42 14.11 -35.46
CA VAL A 82 -7.84 14.30 -35.79
C VAL A 82 -8.34 13.20 -36.74
N GLU A 83 -7.44 12.62 -37.55
CA GLU A 83 -7.74 11.48 -38.42
C GLU A 83 -7.83 10.17 -37.60
N ASP A 84 -6.94 9.95 -36.63
CA ASP A 84 -6.96 8.76 -35.75
C ASP A 84 -8.21 8.73 -34.83
N TYR A 85 -8.68 9.89 -34.34
CA TYR A 85 -9.88 9.97 -33.48
C TYR A 85 -11.19 9.64 -34.22
N ILE A 86 -11.22 9.80 -35.55
CA ILE A 86 -12.39 9.46 -36.38
C ILE A 86 -12.43 7.95 -36.66
N GLU A 87 -11.29 7.26 -36.68
CA GLU A 87 -11.22 5.80 -36.88
C GLU A 87 -11.52 4.99 -35.61
N THR A 88 -11.24 5.50 -34.40
CA THR A 88 -11.42 4.74 -33.15
C THR A 88 -12.85 4.68 -32.58
N THR A 89 -13.79 5.50 -33.06
CA THR A 89 -15.19 5.51 -32.54
C THR A 89 -16.15 4.52 -33.22
N GLY A 90 -15.64 3.63 -34.05
CA GLY A 90 -16.47 2.73 -34.85
C GLY A 90 -15.89 1.35 -35.07
N GLU A 91 -15.56 0.61 -34.01
CA GLU A 91 -15.51 -0.86 -34.06
C GLU A 91 -15.40 -1.49 -32.65
N SER A 92 -16.54 -1.91 -32.11
CA SER A 92 -16.64 -2.97 -31.11
C SER A 92 -17.69 -3.98 -31.57
N GLU A 93 -17.31 -5.27 -31.56
CA GLU A 93 -18.10 -6.51 -31.71
C GLU A 93 -17.89 -7.34 -32.98
N GLY A 94 -17.44 -8.58 -32.77
CA GLY A 94 -17.83 -9.75 -33.58
C GLY A 94 -16.76 -10.35 -34.50
N TYR A 95 -15.95 -11.28 -33.97
CA TYR A 95 -15.22 -12.24 -34.80
C TYR A 95 -16.19 -13.23 -35.46
N SER A 96 -16.21 -13.27 -36.80
CA SER A 96 -16.50 -14.48 -37.57
C SER A 96 -15.71 -14.48 -38.87
N GLU A 97 -14.87 -15.50 -39.06
CA GLU A 97 -14.23 -15.82 -40.34
C GLU A 97 -15.29 -16.06 -41.44
N THR A 98 -15.17 -15.37 -42.58
CA THR A 98 -15.23 -15.95 -43.94
C THR A 98 -15.07 -14.86 -45.02
N ASP A 99 -14.13 -15.12 -45.93
CA ASP A 99 -14.11 -14.86 -47.38
C ASP A 99 -13.94 -13.46 -48.03
N GLU A 100 -13.03 -13.51 -49.00
CA GLU A 100 -12.99 -12.87 -50.33
C GLU A 100 -12.58 -11.40 -50.53
N ALA A 101 -11.31 -11.26 -50.93
CA ALA A 101 -10.79 -10.52 -52.08
C ALA A 101 -11.60 -9.34 -52.66
N SER A 102 -11.04 -8.13 -52.55
CA SER A 102 -11.16 -7.11 -53.60
C SER A 102 -9.82 -6.42 -53.85
N ALA A 103 -9.40 -6.48 -55.11
CA ALA A 103 -8.10 -6.03 -55.58
C ALA A 103 -8.09 -4.52 -55.88
N SER A 104 -7.09 -3.81 -55.34
CA SER A 104 -6.69 -2.47 -55.79
C SER A 104 -5.46 -2.57 -56.72
N PRO A 105 -5.30 -1.68 -57.73
CA PRO A 105 -4.31 -1.85 -58.79
C PRO A 105 -2.86 -1.64 -58.30
N PRO A 106 -1.86 -2.32 -58.90
CA PRO A 106 -0.49 -2.28 -58.43
C PRO A 106 0.20 -0.94 -58.77
N ILE A 107 0.82 -0.33 -57.76
CA ILE A 107 1.80 0.75 -57.90
C ILE A 107 3.10 0.12 -58.45
N PRO A 108 3.84 0.76 -59.39
CA PRO A 108 5.01 0.13 -59.99
C PRO A 108 6.15 0.02 -58.97
N ILE A 109 6.56 -1.22 -58.67
CA ILE A 109 7.79 -1.53 -57.93
C ILE A 109 8.97 -1.10 -58.80
N GLN A 110 9.75 -0.11 -58.36
CA GLN A 110 11.09 0.08 -58.94
C GLN A 110 11.92 -1.15 -58.61
N HIS A 111 12.40 -1.83 -59.65
CA HIS A 111 13.38 -2.90 -59.54
C HIS A 111 14.64 -2.41 -58.80
N MET A 112 14.73 -2.69 -57.50
CA MET A 112 16.02 -2.83 -56.84
C MET A 112 16.64 -4.16 -57.30
N SER A 113 17.94 -4.12 -57.58
CA SER A 113 18.70 -5.33 -57.92
C SER A 113 18.66 -6.29 -56.71
N PRO A 114 18.54 -7.62 -56.90
CA PRO A 114 18.66 -8.55 -55.79
C PRO A 114 20.02 -8.35 -55.11
N PRO A 115 20.09 -8.41 -53.78
CA PRO A 115 21.37 -8.34 -53.08
C PRO A 115 22.31 -9.44 -53.60
N PRO A 116 23.64 -9.22 -53.55
CA PRO A 116 24.61 -10.25 -53.91
C PRO A 116 24.34 -11.53 -53.12
N PRO A 117 24.55 -12.73 -53.68
CA PRO A 117 24.40 -13.98 -52.95
C PRO A 117 25.28 -13.96 -51.70
N SER A 118 24.69 -14.32 -50.55
CA SER A 118 25.40 -14.44 -49.28
C SER A 118 26.59 -15.39 -49.43
N PRO A 119 27.76 -15.08 -48.82
CA PRO A 119 28.82 -16.06 -48.67
C PRO A 119 28.30 -17.30 -47.91
N PRO A 120 28.87 -18.50 -48.12
CA PRO A 120 28.43 -19.70 -47.42
C PRO A 120 28.62 -19.58 -45.91
N ALA A 121 27.62 -20.03 -45.14
CA ALA A 121 27.67 -20.07 -43.68
C ALA A 121 28.94 -20.79 -43.16
N PRO A 122 29.50 -20.35 -42.02
CA PRO A 122 30.69 -20.95 -41.43
C PRO A 122 30.49 -22.45 -41.11
N PRO A 123 31.56 -23.26 -41.14
CA PRO A 123 31.45 -24.70 -40.94
C PRO A 123 31.02 -25.05 -39.51
N LEU A 124 30.17 -26.09 -39.39
CA LEU A 124 29.72 -26.67 -38.13
C LEU A 124 30.86 -27.45 -37.47
N ASP A 125 31.06 -27.31 -36.16
CA ASP A 125 31.95 -28.18 -35.40
C ASP A 125 31.28 -29.53 -35.04
N THR A 126 32.05 -30.45 -34.44
CA THR A 126 31.55 -31.79 -34.08
C THR A 126 30.51 -31.79 -32.96
N ASN A 127 30.30 -30.67 -32.28
CA ASN A 127 29.35 -30.52 -31.17
C ASN A 127 28.06 -29.80 -31.59
N GLY A 128 27.90 -29.48 -32.89
CA GLY A 128 26.75 -28.73 -33.38
C GLY A 128 26.85 -27.22 -33.14
N THR A 129 28.05 -26.70 -32.88
CA THR A 129 28.30 -25.27 -32.73
C THR A 129 28.61 -24.64 -34.08
N MET A 130 28.01 -23.50 -34.35
CA MET A 130 28.35 -22.64 -35.48
C MET A 130 28.89 -21.31 -34.95
N ALA A 131 30.19 -21.07 -35.15
CA ALA A 131 30.81 -19.79 -34.79
C ALA A 131 30.55 -18.76 -35.89
N PHE A 132 29.89 -17.66 -35.53
CA PHE A 132 29.45 -16.64 -36.47
C PHE A 132 30.41 -15.45 -36.49
N VAL A 133 31.15 -15.34 -37.59
CA VAL A 133 32.04 -14.22 -37.92
C VAL A 133 31.56 -13.60 -39.24
N ALA A 134 30.39 -12.97 -39.27
CA ALA A 134 29.92 -12.32 -40.48
C ALA A 134 30.31 -10.85 -40.55
N LEU A 135 30.41 -10.34 -41.77
CA LEU A 135 30.41 -8.91 -42.04
C LEU A 135 28.99 -8.37 -41.72
N SER A 136 28.91 -7.15 -41.18
CA SER A 136 27.68 -6.55 -40.65
C SER A 136 26.49 -6.56 -41.62
N GLU A 137 26.74 -6.45 -42.92
CA GLU A 137 25.71 -6.33 -43.97
C GLU A 137 24.96 -7.63 -44.31
N TYR A 138 25.42 -8.80 -43.83
CA TYR A 138 24.74 -10.09 -44.07
C TYR A 138 24.39 -10.83 -42.77
N ALA A 139 24.59 -10.21 -41.61
CA ALA A 139 24.49 -10.89 -40.33
C ALA A 139 23.10 -11.51 -40.08
N GLN A 140 22.02 -10.81 -40.44
CA GLN A 140 20.64 -11.31 -40.31
C GLN A 140 20.35 -12.57 -41.15
N SER A 141 20.75 -12.56 -42.43
CA SER A 141 20.48 -13.68 -43.35
C SER A 141 21.13 -14.98 -42.87
N HIS A 142 22.40 -14.90 -42.44
CA HIS A 142 23.10 -16.09 -41.97
C HIS A 142 22.63 -16.53 -40.57
N LEU A 143 22.21 -15.60 -39.71
CA LEU A 143 21.57 -15.96 -38.44
C LEU A 143 20.30 -16.81 -38.73
N GLY A 144 19.51 -16.41 -39.73
CA GLY A 144 18.36 -17.19 -40.20
C GLY A 144 18.75 -18.58 -40.73
N GLU A 145 19.80 -18.68 -41.55
CA GLU A 145 20.32 -19.97 -42.03
C GLU A 145 20.79 -20.87 -40.89
N ALA A 146 21.46 -20.31 -39.88
CA ALA A 146 21.95 -21.04 -38.71
C ALA A 146 20.80 -21.56 -37.85
N VAL A 147 19.78 -20.73 -37.59
CA VAL A 147 18.57 -21.13 -36.87
C VAL A 147 17.83 -22.26 -37.62
N GLY A 148 17.69 -22.13 -38.95
CA GLY A 148 17.03 -23.13 -39.80
C GLY A 148 17.76 -24.47 -39.93
N ASN A 149 19.04 -24.53 -39.56
CA ASN A 149 19.81 -25.77 -39.60
C ASN A 149 19.57 -26.62 -38.35
N ALA A 150 18.87 -27.75 -38.52
CA ALA A 150 18.50 -28.65 -37.43
C ALA A 150 19.69 -29.25 -36.66
N ASN A 151 20.91 -29.23 -37.22
CA ASN A 151 22.12 -29.74 -36.56
C ASN A 151 22.83 -28.67 -35.69
N VAL A 152 22.41 -27.40 -35.76
CA VAL A 152 23.03 -26.30 -35.01
C VAL A 152 22.38 -26.18 -33.65
N THR A 153 23.02 -26.59 -32.57
CA THR A 153 22.49 -26.41 -31.21
C THR A 153 22.94 -25.10 -30.56
N THR A 154 24.08 -24.56 -31.02
CA THR A 154 24.67 -23.33 -30.47
C THR A 154 25.16 -22.41 -31.57
N ILE A 155 24.86 -21.12 -31.45
CA ILE A 155 25.30 -20.04 -32.33
C ILE A 155 26.15 -19.08 -31.49
N ILE A 156 27.36 -18.78 -31.94
CA ILE A 156 28.23 -17.80 -31.28
C ILE A 156 28.28 -16.54 -32.13
N ILE A 157 27.82 -15.41 -31.60
CA ILE A 157 27.98 -14.09 -32.22
C ILE A 157 29.31 -13.51 -31.71
N SER A 158 30.23 -13.13 -32.60
CA SER A 158 31.54 -12.57 -32.21
C SER A 158 31.79 -11.15 -32.71
N VAL A 159 30.78 -10.52 -33.31
CA VAL A 159 30.86 -9.16 -33.87
C VAL A 159 29.57 -8.40 -33.62
N ASN A 160 29.70 -7.10 -33.38
CA ASN A 160 28.55 -6.20 -33.28
C ASN A 160 27.93 -6.00 -34.66
N TRP A 161 26.61 -5.91 -34.73
CA TRP A 161 25.90 -5.62 -35.97
C TRP A 161 24.55 -4.95 -35.70
N GLN A 162 24.02 -4.31 -36.74
CA GLN A 162 22.73 -3.64 -36.74
C GLN A 162 21.84 -4.25 -37.83
N LEU A 163 20.55 -4.42 -37.53
CA LEU A 163 19.54 -4.82 -38.49
C LEU A 163 19.42 -3.77 -39.60
N ASP A 164 19.61 -4.22 -40.85
CA ASP A 164 19.56 -3.36 -42.04
C ASP A 164 18.10 -3.15 -42.47
N PRO A 165 17.57 -1.91 -42.44
CA PRO A 165 16.20 -1.60 -42.85
C PRO A 165 15.89 -1.95 -44.32
N SER A 166 16.91 -2.10 -45.16
CA SER A 166 16.76 -2.45 -46.57
C SER A 166 16.50 -3.95 -46.80
N TYR A 167 16.84 -4.80 -45.84
CA TYR A 167 16.50 -6.22 -45.83
C TYR A 167 15.16 -6.44 -45.12
N ILE A 168 14.09 -5.95 -45.75
CA ILE A 168 12.70 -6.26 -45.38
C ILE A 168 12.43 -7.72 -45.77
N SER A 169 12.99 -8.69 -45.05
CA SER A 169 12.54 -10.09 -45.09
C SER A 169 11.81 -10.46 -43.80
N ALA A 170 10.81 -9.64 -43.47
CA ALA A 170 9.42 -9.97 -43.13
C ALA A 170 9.01 -11.00 -42.05
N TYR A 171 9.89 -11.79 -41.40
CA TYR A 171 9.43 -12.68 -40.32
C TYR A 171 10.46 -12.86 -39.20
N PRO A 172 10.02 -12.98 -37.94
CA PRO A 172 10.90 -13.33 -36.83
C PRO A 172 11.53 -14.71 -37.05
N LEU A 173 12.69 -14.93 -36.45
CA LEU A 173 13.37 -16.22 -36.47
C LEU A 173 12.62 -17.22 -35.59
N HIS A 174 11.99 -18.22 -36.21
CA HIS A 174 11.17 -19.20 -35.51
C HIS A 174 12.04 -20.23 -34.76
N ILE A 175 11.86 -20.31 -33.44
CA ILE A 175 12.55 -21.25 -32.56
C ILE A 175 11.58 -22.37 -32.17
N SER A 176 11.75 -23.54 -32.77
CA SER A 176 10.93 -24.75 -32.54
C SER A 176 11.61 -25.86 -31.75
N ARG A 177 12.83 -25.60 -31.29
CA ARG A 177 13.71 -26.54 -30.60
C ARG A 177 14.59 -25.79 -29.60
N THR A 178 15.39 -26.50 -28.82
CA THR A 178 16.43 -25.88 -28.00
C THR A 178 17.51 -25.26 -28.89
N LEU A 179 17.77 -23.98 -28.69
CA LEU A 179 18.83 -23.23 -29.33
C LEU A 179 19.50 -22.31 -28.31
N HIS A 180 20.83 -22.36 -28.28
CA HIS A 180 21.65 -21.43 -27.49
C HIS A 180 22.31 -20.40 -28.42
N ILE A 181 22.15 -19.12 -28.14
CA ILE A 181 22.82 -18.02 -28.85
C ILE A 181 23.66 -17.24 -27.83
N ALA A 182 24.98 -17.23 -28.02
CA ALA A 182 25.95 -16.66 -27.10
C ALA A 182 26.80 -15.55 -27.74
N GLY A 183 27.11 -14.49 -26.99
CA GLY A 183 28.02 -13.42 -27.41
C GLY A 183 29.47 -13.61 -26.92
N GLU A 184 30.42 -13.56 -27.85
CA GLU A 184 31.87 -13.63 -27.61
C GLU A 184 32.62 -12.48 -28.29
N CYS A 185 32.26 -11.23 -27.97
CA CYS A 185 32.94 -10.04 -28.50
C CYS A 185 34.15 -9.67 -27.63
N MET A 186 35.23 -9.21 -28.27
CA MET A 186 36.49 -8.92 -27.57
C MET A 186 36.36 -7.80 -26.53
N ASP A 187 35.40 -6.88 -26.71
CA ASP A 187 35.22 -5.68 -25.87
C ASP A 187 34.00 -5.79 -24.91
N GLY A 188 33.44 -6.99 -24.71
CA GLY A 188 32.31 -7.21 -23.79
C GLY A 188 31.15 -7.95 -24.41
N LEU A 189 29.92 -7.48 -24.16
CA LEU A 189 28.70 -8.03 -24.75
C LEU A 189 28.69 -7.77 -26.26
N CYS A 190 28.22 -8.74 -27.05
CA CYS A 190 28.01 -8.52 -28.48
C CYS A 190 26.71 -7.76 -28.73
N GLU A 191 26.82 -6.61 -29.38
CA GLU A 191 25.67 -5.77 -29.71
C GLU A 191 24.93 -6.29 -30.94
N VAL A 192 23.62 -6.43 -30.78
CA VAL A 192 22.64 -6.64 -31.83
C VAL A 192 21.67 -5.46 -31.75
N ASP A 193 21.87 -4.48 -32.64
CA ASP A 193 21.03 -3.29 -32.72
C ASP A 193 19.85 -3.55 -33.66
N GLY A 194 18.63 -3.31 -33.16
CA GLY A 194 17.35 -3.46 -33.83
C GLY A 194 17.12 -2.53 -35.02
N GLY A 195 17.79 -1.37 -35.07
CA GLY A 195 17.56 -0.35 -36.09
C GLY A 195 16.09 0.10 -36.18
N GLU A 196 15.37 0.11 -35.06
CA GLU A 196 13.92 0.29 -34.97
C GLU A 196 13.11 -0.76 -35.75
N GLN A 197 13.60 -2.01 -35.80
CA GLN A 197 12.91 -3.17 -36.37
C GLN A 197 12.70 -4.25 -35.30
N GLY A 198 11.74 -5.16 -35.52
CA GLY A 198 11.38 -6.23 -34.58
C GLY A 198 10.10 -7.00 -34.99
N PRO A 199 9.82 -8.20 -34.44
CA PRO A 199 10.64 -8.95 -33.49
C PRO A 199 11.80 -9.67 -34.18
N LEU A 200 12.89 -9.92 -33.44
CA LEU A 200 13.98 -10.75 -33.93
C LEU A 200 13.66 -12.25 -33.83
N PHE A 201 13.10 -12.68 -32.70
CA PHE A 201 12.82 -14.10 -32.43
C PHE A 201 11.33 -14.35 -32.20
N TYR A 202 10.86 -15.51 -32.65
CA TYR A 202 9.55 -16.05 -32.27
C TYR A 202 9.68 -17.48 -31.76
N ILE A 203 9.45 -17.68 -30.47
CA ILE A 203 9.56 -18.97 -29.81
C ILE A 203 8.21 -19.69 -29.91
N LEU A 204 8.20 -20.82 -30.62
CA LEU A 204 7.02 -21.65 -30.82
C LEU A 204 6.81 -22.60 -29.62
N ASP A 205 5.66 -23.26 -29.58
CA ASP A 205 5.32 -24.25 -28.55
C ASP A 205 6.40 -25.33 -28.42
N GLY A 206 6.88 -25.53 -27.19
CA GLY A 206 7.96 -26.48 -26.88
C GLY A 206 9.36 -26.08 -27.38
N GLY A 207 9.50 -24.95 -28.07
CA GLY A 207 10.78 -24.35 -28.41
C GLY A 207 11.47 -23.77 -27.17
N ALA A 208 12.81 -23.76 -27.16
CA ALA A 208 13.58 -23.22 -26.05
C ALA A 208 14.72 -22.33 -26.57
N LEU A 209 14.75 -21.06 -26.16
CA LEU A 209 15.79 -20.12 -26.53
C LEU A 209 16.60 -19.73 -25.29
N LEU A 210 17.90 -19.99 -25.33
CA LEU A 210 18.87 -19.47 -24.36
C LEU A 210 19.66 -18.34 -25.04
N LEU A 211 19.57 -17.13 -24.50
CA LEU A 211 20.36 -15.97 -24.90
C LEU A 211 21.40 -15.68 -23.83
N GLU A 212 22.67 -15.62 -24.21
CA GLU A 212 23.76 -15.39 -23.27
C GLU A 212 24.74 -14.32 -23.76
N ARG A 213 25.10 -13.36 -22.90
CA ARG A 213 26.17 -12.36 -23.17
C ARG A 213 25.95 -11.48 -24.41
N LEU A 214 24.71 -11.09 -24.67
CA LEU A 214 24.32 -10.20 -25.77
C LEU A 214 23.88 -8.83 -25.25
N SER A 215 24.04 -7.80 -26.09
CA SER A 215 23.40 -6.50 -25.91
C SER A 215 22.34 -6.32 -26.99
N LEU A 216 21.07 -6.32 -26.61
CA LEU A 216 19.89 -6.23 -27.47
C LEU A 216 19.31 -4.82 -27.35
N THR A 217 19.48 -3.99 -28.38
CA THR A 217 19.22 -2.54 -28.29
C THR A 217 18.39 -2.01 -29.44
N ASN A 218 17.64 -0.93 -29.23
CA ASN A 218 16.93 -0.17 -30.27
C ASN A 218 15.97 -0.99 -31.15
N PHE A 219 15.35 -2.03 -30.59
CA PHE A 219 14.29 -2.77 -31.29
C PHE A 219 12.96 -2.01 -31.22
N PHE A 220 12.16 -2.11 -32.30
CA PHE A 220 10.80 -1.56 -32.33
C PHE A 220 9.80 -2.53 -32.95
N ASN A 221 8.64 -2.70 -32.32
CA ASN A 221 7.53 -3.50 -32.84
C ASN A 221 6.21 -3.11 -32.17
N THR A 222 5.09 -3.71 -32.55
CA THR A 222 3.83 -3.61 -31.81
C THR A 222 3.86 -4.42 -30.51
N ASN A 223 4.26 -5.70 -30.58
CA ASN A 223 4.29 -6.62 -29.45
C ASN A 223 5.64 -7.33 -29.39
N GLY A 224 6.37 -7.26 -28.27
CA GLY A 224 7.67 -7.89 -28.11
C GLY A 224 8.65 -7.39 -29.17
N SER A 225 9.35 -6.29 -28.89
CA SER A 225 10.24 -5.70 -29.89
C SER A 225 11.41 -6.61 -30.27
N VAL A 226 11.88 -7.45 -29.34
CA VAL A 226 12.97 -8.38 -29.55
C VAL A 226 12.42 -9.80 -29.72
N ILE A 227 11.53 -10.22 -28.81
CA ILE A 227 11.09 -11.61 -28.68
C ILE A 227 9.56 -11.67 -28.59
N ARG A 228 8.97 -12.55 -29.41
CA ARG A 228 7.63 -13.09 -29.18
C ARG A 228 7.72 -14.55 -28.73
N MET A 229 6.81 -15.00 -27.88
CA MET A 229 6.78 -16.38 -27.40
C MET A 229 5.34 -16.89 -27.26
N SER A 230 5.10 -18.12 -27.70
CA SER A 230 3.86 -18.87 -27.45
C SER A 230 4.00 -19.73 -26.18
N LEU A 231 3.92 -21.07 -26.21
CA LEU A 231 4.14 -21.94 -25.02
C LEU A 231 5.57 -22.51 -24.95
N GLY A 232 6.57 -21.64 -25.06
CA GLY A 232 8.00 -22.01 -25.12
C GLY A 232 8.74 -21.89 -23.79
N THR A 233 10.07 -21.95 -23.85
CA THR A 233 10.97 -21.57 -22.74
C THR A 233 11.95 -20.51 -23.21
N LEU A 234 12.08 -19.43 -22.45
CA LEU A 234 13.05 -18.37 -22.69
C LEU A 234 13.95 -18.24 -21.46
N VAL A 235 15.26 -18.31 -21.70
CA VAL A 235 16.28 -18.00 -20.70
C VAL A 235 17.17 -16.90 -21.25
N ILE A 236 17.27 -15.79 -20.53
CA ILE A 236 18.18 -14.68 -20.81
C ILE A 236 19.18 -14.60 -19.68
N ASN A 237 20.47 -14.69 -19.98
CA ASN A 237 21.53 -14.69 -18.98
C ASN A 237 22.66 -13.72 -19.37
N ALA A 238 23.13 -12.91 -18.42
CA ALA A 238 24.26 -12.02 -18.64
C ALA A 238 24.08 -11.08 -19.85
N CYS A 239 22.86 -10.63 -20.12
CA CYS A 239 22.54 -9.79 -21.28
C CYS A 239 22.27 -8.33 -20.89
N ASN A 240 22.41 -7.43 -21.85
CA ASN A 240 21.91 -6.06 -21.75
C ASN A 240 20.69 -5.91 -22.67
N MET A 241 19.58 -5.42 -22.16
CA MET A 241 18.35 -5.14 -22.90
C MET A 241 18.01 -3.68 -22.66
N SER A 242 18.27 -2.83 -23.66
CA SER A 242 18.09 -1.40 -23.46
C SER A 242 17.55 -0.64 -24.65
N ARG A 243 16.71 0.38 -24.38
CA ARG A 243 16.10 1.25 -25.40
C ARG A 243 15.25 0.49 -26.42
N ASN A 244 14.65 -0.61 -25.97
CA ASN A 244 13.72 -1.37 -26.79
C ASN A 244 12.31 -0.82 -26.57
N ASN A 245 11.55 -0.71 -27.65
CA ASN A 245 10.25 -0.04 -27.63
C ASN A 245 9.18 -0.92 -28.29
N ALA A 246 8.06 -1.12 -27.62
CA ALA A 246 6.88 -1.72 -28.23
C ALA A 246 5.68 -0.76 -28.18
N SER A 247 4.90 -0.65 -29.25
CA SER A 247 3.73 0.25 -29.23
C SER A 247 2.59 -0.24 -28.34
N GLU A 248 2.54 -1.55 -28.05
CA GLU A 248 1.48 -2.17 -27.25
C GLU A 248 2.08 -3.02 -26.11
N ARG A 249 2.56 -4.24 -26.40
CA ARG A 249 2.88 -5.23 -25.36
C ARG A 249 4.37 -5.52 -25.28
N GLY A 250 4.97 -5.28 -24.11
CA GLY A 250 6.31 -5.74 -23.77
C GLY A 250 7.41 -5.11 -24.63
N GLY A 251 8.11 -4.12 -24.08
CA GLY A 251 9.15 -3.39 -24.80
C GLY A 251 10.30 -4.27 -25.28
N VAL A 252 10.48 -5.47 -24.72
CA VAL A 252 11.44 -6.50 -25.15
C VAL A 252 10.73 -7.80 -25.52
N LEU A 253 9.87 -8.29 -24.62
CA LEU A 253 9.26 -9.62 -24.66
C LEU A 253 7.73 -9.54 -24.62
N HIS A 254 7.09 -10.20 -25.58
CA HIS A 254 5.67 -10.58 -25.48
C HIS A 254 5.54 -12.10 -25.41
N ALA A 255 4.98 -12.63 -24.33
CA ALA A 255 4.79 -14.05 -24.08
C ALA A 255 3.29 -14.38 -23.88
N ASP A 256 2.72 -15.18 -24.77
CA ASP A 256 1.37 -15.72 -24.59
C ASP A 256 1.36 -16.79 -23.48
N GLY A 257 2.48 -17.47 -23.25
CA GLY A 257 2.70 -18.34 -22.11
C GLY A 257 4.10 -18.95 -22.03
N GLY A 258 4.24 -20.12 -21.41
CA GLY A 258 5.53 -20.80 -21.27
C GLY A 258 6.34 -20.35 -20.05
N ASN A 259 7.66 -20.59 -20.04
CA ASN A 259 8.55 -20.23 -18.92
C ASN A 259 9.51 -19.11 -19.32
N VAL A 260 9.66 -18.11 -18.45
CA VAL A 260 10.57 -16.98 -18.64
C VAL A 260 11.53 -16.90 -17.47
N THR A 261 12.83 -16.94 -17.78
CA THR A 261 13.90 -16.74 -16.79
C THR A 261 14.85 -15.67 -17.30
N ILE A 262 15.05 -14.62 -16.51
CA ILE A 262 16.01 -13.55 -16.80
C ILE A 262 16.99 -13.47 -15.63
N THR A 263 18.28 -13.63 -15.90
CA THR A 263 19.31 -13.67 -14.86
C THR A 263 20.51 -12.80 -15.21
N ASN A 264 21.19 -12.26 -14.20
CA ASN A 264 22.49 -11.59 -14.37
C ASN A 264 22.49 -10.46 -15.42
N SER A 265 21.34 -9.82 -15.65
CA SER A 265 21.12 -8.98 -16.82
C SER A 265 20.86 -7.53 -16.46
N ASN A 266 21.20 -6.62 -17.38
CA ASN A 266 20.88 -5.20 -17.29
C ASN A 266 19.67 -4.89 -18.18
N ILE A 267 18.64 -4.26 -17.62
CA ILE A 267 17.36 -3.99 -18.25
C ILE A 267 17.06 -2.51 -18.09
N ALA A 268 17.30 -1.72 -19.13
CA ALA A 268 17.32 -0.26 -18.98
C ALA A 268 16.59 0.50 -20.07
N HIS A 269 15.75 1.46 -19.68
CA HIS A 269 15.12 2.40 -20.61
C HIS A 269 14.32 1.72 -21.72
N ASN A 270 13.65 0.61 -21.40
CA ASN A 270 12.71 -0.01 -22.32
C ASN A 270 11.31 0.59 -22.09
N THR A 271 10.53 0.67 -23.15
CA THR A 271 9.22 1.32 -23.13
C THR A 271 8.18 0.49 -23.86
N ALA A 272 6.98 0.40 -23.30
CA ALA A 272 5.81 0.00 -24.06
C ALA A 272 4.55 0.60 -23.46
N ARG A 273 3.40 0.28 -24.05
CA ARG A 273 2.12 0.63 -23.44
C ARG A 273 1.86 -0.22 -22.18
N PHE A 274 1.77 -1.55 -22.29
CA PHE A 274 1.37 -2.39 -21.15
C PHE A 274 2.50 -2.89 -20.25
N ALA A 275 3.75 -2.93 -20.73
CA ALA A 275 4.88 -3.37 -19.93
C ALA A 275 6.20 -2.92 -20.55
N GLY A 276 7.02 -2.17 -19.82
CA GLY A 276 8.23 -1.58 -20.40
C GLY A 276 9.21 -2.63 -20.92
N VAL A 277 9.19 -3.86 -20.39
CA VAL A 277 10.09 -4.94 -20.77
C VAL A 277 9.32 -6.20 -21.18
N ALA A 278 8.52 -6.77 -20.28
CA ALA A 278 7.95 -8.10 -20.47
C ALA A 278 6.43 -8.11 -20.24
N TYR A 279 5.67 -8.42 -21.28
CA TYR A 279 4.25 -8.73 -21.17
C TYR A 279 4.05 -10.25 -21.22
N ILE A 280 3.41 -10.82 -20.21
CA ILE A 280 3.28 -12.26 -19.99
C ILE A 280 1.83 -12.60 -19.63
N TYR A 281 1.14 -13.43 -20.43
CA TYR A 281 -0.30 -13.65 -20.28
C TYR A 281 -0.73 -14.96 -19.57
N SER A 282 0.01 -16.06 -19.76
CA SER A 282 -0.33 -17.37 -19.18
C SER A 282 0.92 -18.24 -19.03
N SER A 283 1.79 -17.86 -18.09
CA SER A 283 3.10 -18.52 -17.94
C SER A 283 3.07 -19.66 -16.91
N GLY A 284 3.96 -20.64 -17.12
CA GLY A 284 4.26 -21.63 -16.09
C GLY A 284 5.06 -21.00 -14.97
N HIS A 285 6.16 -20.31 -15.28
CA HIS A 285 7.02 -19.68 -14.27
C HIS A 285 7.68 -18.42 -14.83
N VAL A 286 7.66 -17.34 -14.05
CA VAL A 286 8.43 -16.12 -14.29
C VAL A 286 9.47 -15.98 -13.17
N SER A 287 10.75 -15.93 -13.57
CA SER A 287 11.85 -15.68 -12.65
C SER A 287 12.76 -14.59 -13.18
N ILE A 288 12.99 -13.55 -12.38
CA ILE A 288 13.94 -12.48 -12.67
C ILE A 288 14.90 -12.41 -11.49
N SER A 289 16.18 -12.73 -11.70
CA SER A 289 17.16 -12.73 -10.60
C SER A 289 18.49 -12.08 -10.95
N GLU A 290 19.18 -11.53 -9.96
CA GLU A 290 20.52 -10.94 -10.13
C GLU A 290 20.54 -9.85 -11.24
N CYS A 291 19.43 -9.12 -11.42
CA CYS A 291 19.27 -8.16 -12.50
C CYS A 291 19.30 -6.71 -12.01
N ASN A 292 19.75 -5.82 -12.90
CA ASN A 292 19.62 -4.37 -12.71
C ASN A 292 18.54 -3.83 -13.65
N MET A 293 17.47 -3.26 -13.09
CA MET A 293 16.29 -2.77 -13.80
C MET A 293 16.14 -1.27 -13.57
N THR A 294 16.43 -0.47 -14.60
CA THR A 294 16.53 0.99 -14.45
C THR A 294 15.77 1.80 -15.50
N GLY A 295 14.92 2.72 -15.05
CA GLY A 295 14.32 3.72 -15.94
C GLY A 295 13.44 3.14 -17.04
N ASN A 296 12.82 1.97 -16.82
CA ASN A 296 11.87 1.39 -17.75
C ASN A 296 10.48 2.02 -17.51
N THR A 297 9.68 2.17 -18.57
CA THR A 297 8.45 2.97 -18.52
C THR A 297 7.29 2.32 -19.27
N ALA A 298 6.09 2.35 -18.69
CA ALA A 298 4.85 1.90 -19.32
C ALA A 298 3.61 2.60 -18.74
N GLU A 299 2.41 2.27 -19.26
CA GLU A 299 1.09 2.56 -18.67
C GLU A 299 0.95 1.75 -17.39
N ASP A 300 1.06 0.42 -17.50
CA ASP A 300 1.17 -0.52 -16.39
C ASP A 300 2.54 -1.20 -16.36
N GLY A 301 3.06 -1.54 -15.18
CA GLY A 301 4.21 -2.43 -15.07
C GLY A 301 5.45 -1.90 -15.79
N GLY A 302 6.13 -0.90 -15.20
CA GLY A 302 7.30 -0.26 -15.83
C GLY A 302 8.36 -1.25 -16.35
N VAL A 303 8.45 -2.44 -15.76
CA VAL A 303 9.19 -3.59 -16.27
C VAL A 303 8.25 -4.69 -16.78
N ALA A 304 7.33 -5.18 -15.94
CA ALA A 304 6.59 -6.41 -16.23
C ALA A 304 5.08 -6.26 -16.05
N TYR A 305 4.34 -6.84 -16.99
CA TYR A 305 2.91 -7.11 -16.85
C TYR A 305 2.72 -8.62 -16.91
N ILE A 306 2.16 -9.18 -15.85
CA ILE A 306 2.04 -10.61 -15.65
C ILE A 306 0.59 -10.95 -15.34
N HIS A 307 0.00 -11.80 -16.18
CA HIS A 307 -1.34 -12.32 -16.00
C HIS A 307 -1.28 -13.85 -15.88
N SER A 308 -2.13 -14.44 -15.03
CA SER A 308 -2.36 -15.88 -14.90
C SER A 308 -1.09 -16.75 -14.91
N SER A 309 -0.09 -16.40 -14.09
CA SER A 309 1.16 -17.15 -14.01
C SER A 309 1.14 -18.14 -12.85
N ALA A 310 1.77 -19.31 -13.03
CA ALA A 310 1.82 -20.27 -11.93
C ALA A 310 2.66 -19.71 -10.78
N ASP A 311 3.88 -19.20 -11.01
CA ASP A 311 4.66 -18.50 -9.97
C ASP A 311 5.42 -17.29 -10.54
N VAL A 312 5.54 -16.23 -9.74
CA VAL A 312 6.35 -15.05 -10.03
C VAL A 312 7.40 -14.87 -8.94
N SER A 313 8.67 -14.87 -9.34
CA SER A 313 9.80 -14.65 -8.44
C SER A 313 10.71 -13.54 -8.97
N ILE A 314 10.97 -12.55 -8.13
CA ILE A 314 11.97 -11.51 -8.38
C ILE A 314 12.95 -11.56 -7.22
N SER A 315 14.22 -11.86 -7.48
CA SER A 315 15.22 -11.98 -6.40
C SER A 315 16.54 -11.31 -6.71
N ASP A 316 17.27 -10.85 -5.68
CA ASP A 316 18.65 -10.35 -5.86
C ASP A 316 18.76 -9.20 -6.88
N CYS A 317 17.69 -8.42 -7.05
CA CYS A 317 17.59 -7.42 -8.09
C CYS A 317 17.74 -6.00 -7.55
N ILE A 318 18.30 -5.11 -8.39
CA ILE A 318 18.33 -3.67 -8.16
C ILE A 318 17.31 -3.04 -9.11
N MET A 319 16.34 -2.32 -8.56
CA MET A 319 15.18 -1.77 -9.26
C MET A 319 15.08 -0.28 -8.98
N THR A 320 15.51 0.54 -9.94
CA THR A 320 15.67 1.98 -9.74
C THR A 320 14.93 2.81 -10.78
N GLY A 321 14.06 3.71 -10.32
CA GLY A 321 13.46 4.72 -11.19
C GLY A 321 12.60 4.16 -12.31
N ASN A 322 11.98 2.99 -12.12
CA ASN A 322 11.00 2.47 -13.08
C ASN A 322 9.66 3.18 -12.86
N THR A 323 8.92 3.44 -13.93
CA THR A 323 7.73 4.30 -13.89
C THR A 323 6.55 3.70 -14.63
N ALA A 324 5.37 3.73 -14.01
CA ALA A 324 4.09 3.42 -14.62
C ALA A 324 3.21 4.68 -14.66
N ALA A 325 2.45 4.88 -15.73
CA ALA A 325 1.49 5.98 -15.85
C ALA A 325 0.15 5.69 -15.17
N GLU A 326 -0.10 4.44 -14.81
CA GLU A 326 -1.25 3.96 -14.03
C GLU A 326 -0.70 3.13 -12.87
N ASN A 327 -0.47 1.82 -13.05
CA ASN A 327 -0.26 0.89 -11.94
C ASN A 327 1.08 0.13 -12.00
N GLY A 328 1.68 -0.09 -10.83
CA GLY A 328 2.86 -0.96 -10.70
C GLY A 328 4.10 -0.37 -11.35
N GLY A 329 4.78 0.58 -10.70
CA GLY A 329 5.94 1.28 -11.26
C GLY A 329 7.05 0.35 -11.77
N LEU A 330 7.15 -0.86 -11.21
CA LEU A 330 7.92 -1.98 -11.73
C LEU A 330 7.02 -3.07 -12.35
N ALA A 331 6.04 -3.57 -11.61
CA ALA A 331 5.31 -4.77 -11.99
C ALA A 331 3.80 -4.66 -11.77
N TYR A 332 3.03 -5.06 -12.78
CA TYR A 332 1.61 -5.33 -12.68
C TYR A 332 1.39 -6.84 -12.69
N ILE A 333 0.75 -7.40 -11.67
CA ILE A 333 0.58 -8.84 -11.48
C ILE A 333 -0.89 -9.15 -11.20
N HIS A 334 -1.51 -9.98 -12.04
CA HIS A 334 -2.91 -10.38 -11.92
C HIS A 334 -3.08 -11.89 -11.97
N SER A 335 -3.90 -12.44 -11.06
CA SER A 335 -4.32 -13.85 -11.06
C SER A 335 -3.18 -14.87 -11.01
N SER A 336 -2.10 -14.59 -10.27
CA SER A 336 -0.96 -15.52 -10.14
C SER A 336 -1.06 -16.38 -8.88
N ARG A 337 -0.42 -17.57 -8.83
CA ARG A 337 -0.47 -18.38 -7.60
C ARG A 337 0.38 -17.73 -6.51
N ASP A 338 1.70 -17.81 -6.60
CA ASP A 338 2.60 -17.24 -5.60
C ASP A 338 3.39 -16.08 -6.21
N VAL A 339 3.47 -14.97 -5.47
CA VAL A 339 4.27 -13.79 -5.84
C VAL A 339 5.32 -13.56 -4.76
N SER A 340 6.59 -13.50 -5.17
CA SER A 340 7.70 -13.29 -4.25
C SER A 340 8.68 -12.23 -4.77
N MET A 341 9.08 -11.31 -3.87
CA MET A 341 10.16 -10.36 -4.07
C MET A 341 11.15 -10.49 -2.92
N ASN A 342 12.36 -11.01 -3.18
CA ASN A 342 13.31 -11.38 -2.14
C ASN A 342 14.69 -10.78 -2.37
N GLU A 343 15.39 -10.36 -1.32
CA GLU A 343 16.79 -9.88 -1.42
C GLU A 343 16.97 -8.73 -2.43
N CYS A 344 15.96 -7.87 -2.56
CA CYS A 344 15.91 -6.83 -3.59
C CYS A 344 16.15 -5.42 -3.05
N ILE A 345 16.67 -4.54 -3.92
CA ILE A 345 16.79 -3.10 -3.66
C ILE A 345 15.84 -2.34 -4.60
N MET A 346 14.81 -1.73 -4.05
CA MET A 346 13.76 -0.99 -4.78
C MET A 346 13.85 0.49 -4.42
N THR A 347 14.31 1.33 -5.35
CA THR A 347 14.57 2.75 -5.08
C THR A 347 13.90 3.67 -6.10
N GLY A 348 13.08 4.61 -5.63
CA GLY A 348 12.54 5.68 -6.47
C GLY A 348 11.66 5.19 -7.62
N ASN A 349 11.00 4.04 -7.47
CA ASN A 349 10.03 3.57 -8.46
C ASN A 349 8.70 4.31 -8.24
N THR A 350 7.97 4.58 -9.32
CA THR A 350 6.80 5.46 -9.30
C THR A 350 5.64 4.91 -10.12
N ALA A 351 4.43 4.99 -9.56
CA ALA A 351 3.17 4.79 -10.27
C ALA A 351 2.29 6.05 -10.11
N ALA A 352 1.41 6.34 -11.08
CA ALA A 352 0.52 7.49 -10.98
C ALA A 352 -0.81 7.17 -10.30
N GLU A 353 -1.13 5.89 -10.10
CA GLU A 353 -2.30 5.41 -9.36
C GLU A 353 -1.79 4.52 -8.21
N ASP A 354 -1.68 3.20 -8.42
CA ASP A 354 -1.40 2.25 -7.35
C ASP A 354 -0.04 1.54 -7.48
N GLY A 355 0.60 1.29 -6.34
CA GLY A 355 1.76 0.40 -6.26
C GLY A 355 3.01 0.99 -6.91
N GLY A 356 3.75 1.83 -6.19
CA GLY A 356 4.94 2.49 -6.74
C GLY A 356 6.02 1.51 -7.22
N VAL A 357 6.02 0.28 -6.70
CA VAL A 357 6.75 -0.86 -7.25
C VAL A 357 5.78 -1.86 -7.87
N ALA A 358 4.81 -2.36 -7.11
CA ALA A 358 4.02 -3.51 -7.51
C ALA A 358 2.52 -3.28 -7.32
N TYR A 359 1.75 -3.59 -8.36
CA TYR A 359 0.31 -3.80 -8.28
C TYR A 359 0.03 -5.30 -8.36
N ILE A 360 -0.65 -5.86 -7.35
CA ILE A 360 -0.92 -7.29 -7.23
C ILE A 360 -2.41 -7.52 -6.98
N HIS A 361 -3.07 -8.27 -7.86
CA HIS A 361 -4.51 -8.53 -7.79
C HIS A 361 -4.83 -10.02 -7.99
N SER A 362 -5.74 -10.56 -7.15
CA SER A 362 -6.28 -11.92 -7.21
C SER A 362 -5.20 -13.00 -7.18
N SER A 363 -4.13 -12.81 -6.39
CA SER A 363 -3.03 -13.77 -6.28
C SER A 363 -3.16 -14.65 -5.03
N SER A 364 -2.61 -15.88 -5.04
CA SER A 364 -2.78 -16.79 -3.88
C SER A 364 -1.98 -16.33 -2.67
N ASP A 365 -0.65 -16.24 -2.71
CA ASP A 365 0.13 -15.70 -1.58
C ASP A 365 1.15 -14.67 -2.08
N VAL A 366 1.40 -13.63 -1.28
CA VAL A 366 2.35 -12.55 -1.57
C VAL A 366 3.41 -12.49 -0.48
N SER A 367 4.68 -12.52 -0.87
CA SER A 367 5.83 -12.41 0.02
C SER A 367 6.82 -11.36 -0.46
N ILE A 368 7.21 -10.46 0.44
CA ILE A 368 8.30 -9.52 0.23
C ILE A 368 9.28 -9.71 1.39
N SER A 369 10.49 -10.18 1.11
CA SER A 369 11.46 -10.50 2.17
C SER A 369 12.86 -9.99 1.87
N ASP A 370 13.63 -9.66 2.91
CA ASP A 370 15.03 -9.25 2.79
C ASP A 370 15.26 -8.06 1.84
N CYS A 371 14.26 -7.17 1.73
CA CYS A 371 14.27 -6.08 0.75
C CYS A 371 14.62 -4.73 1.37
N ILE A 372 15.27 -3.88 0.58
CA ILE A 372 15.46 -2.44 0.87
C ILE A 372 14.55 -1.65 -0.06
N MET A 373 13.56 -0.95 0.51
CA MET A 373 12.54 -0.18 -0.20
C MET A 373 12.65 1.29 0.18
N THR A 374 13.19 2.12 -0.72
CA THR A 374 13.49 3.53 -0.42
C THR A 374 12.87 4.49 -1.42
N GLY A 375 12.10 5.46 -0.92
CA GLY A 375 11.62 6.57 -1.74
C GLY A 375 10.72 6.16 -2.90
N ASN A 376 10.02 5.03 -2.79
CA ASN A 376 9.05 4.61 -3.81
C ASN A 376 7.74 5.38 -3.60
N THR A 377 7.04 5.68 -4.69
CA THR A 377 5.88 6.58 -4.67
C THR A 377 4.74 6.09 -5.53
N ALA A 378 3.52 6.20 -5.02
CA ALA A 378 2.29 6.08 -5.79
C ALA A 378 1.36 7.25 -5.43
N ALA A 379 0.38 7.57 -6.28
CA ALA A 379 -0.52 8.68 -5.98
C ALA A 379 -1.66 8.24 -5.08
N GLU A 380 -2.16 7.01 -5.25
CA GLU A 380 -3.31 6.45 -4.53
C GLU A 380 -2.86 5.31 -3.61
N GLY A 381 -2.80 4.07 -4.09
CA GLY A 381 -2.41 2.88 -3.33
C GLY A 381 -0.92 2.81 -2.98
N GLY A 382 -0.53 1.79 -2.21
CA GLY A 382 0.72 1.82 -1.45
C GLY A 382 2.00 2.21 -2.21
N GLY A 383 2.85 3.01 -1.58
CA GLY A 383 4.04 3.59 -2.22
C GLY A 383 5.05 2.54 -2.73
N VAL A 384 4.99 1.32 -2.19
CA VAL A 384 5.66 0.14 -2.73
C VAL A 384 4.64 -0.78 -3.37
N ALA A 385 3.63 -1.25 -2.62
CA ALA A 385 2.75 -2.31 -3.06
C ALA A 385 1.27 -1.97 -2.85
N TYR A 386 0.46 -2.22 -3.88
CA TYR A 386 -0.97 -2.34 -3.76
C TYR A 386 -1.37 -3.80 -3.96
N ILE A 387 -2.05 -4.38 -2.98
CA ILE A 387 -2.41 -5.80 -2.94
C ILE A 387 -3.91 -5.93 -2.72
N TYR A 388 -4.63 -6.48 -3.70
CA TYR A 388 -6.09 -6.58 -3.68
C TYR A 388 -6.56 -8.02 -3.97
N ASP A 389 -7.57 -8.47 -3.22
CA ASP A 389 -8.23 -9.77 -3.38
C ASP A 389 -7.25 -10.96 -3.40
N SER A 390 -6.19 -10.90 -2.58
CA SER A 390 -5.13 -11.92 -2.56
C SER A 390 -5.22 -12.80 -1.30
N GLY A 391 -4.52 -13.93 -1.24
CA GLY A 391 -4.46 -14.69 0.02
C GLY A 391 -3.48 -14.05 1.02
N ASN A 392 -2.57 -14.82 1.61
CA ASN A 392 -1.77 -14.28 2.71
C ASN A 392 -0.70 -13.32 2.20
N VAL A 393 -0.47 -12.25 2.96
CA VAL A 393 0.52 -11.23 2.67
C VAL A 393 1.57 -11.23 3.77
N SER A 394 2.84 -11.31 3.38
CA SER A 394 3.97 -11.27 4.29
C SER A 394 5.02 -10.25 3.85
N MET A 395 5.47 -9.42 4.79
CA MET A 395 6.63 -8.55 4.66
C MET A 395 7.59 -8.88 5.80
N SER A 396 8.80 -9.34 5.49
CA SER A 396 9.75 -9.81 6.53
C SER A 396 11.17 -9.36 6.28
N GLU A 397 11.93 -9.09 7.34
CA GLU A 397 13.36 -8.75 7.26
C GLU A 397 13.67 -7.56 6.32
N CYS A 398 12.71 -6.63 6.18
CA CYS A 398 12.80 -5.53 5.22
C CYS A 398 13.18 -4.20 5.86
N THR A 399 13.84 -3.34 5.09
CA THR A 399 14.06 -1.92 5.43
C THR A 399 13.23 -1.03 4.50
N MET A 400 12.25 -0.32 5.06
CA MET A 400 11.30 0.53 4.35
C MET A 400 11.51 1.99 4.78
N THR A 401 12.01 2.84 3.89
CA THR A 401 12.38 4.22 4.23
C THR A 401 11.81 5.25 3.25
N GLY A 402 11.09 6.24 3.77
CA GLY A 402 10.67 7.40 2.98
C GLY A 402 9.76 7.07 1.80
N ASN A 403 8.99 5.98 1.87
CA ASN A 403 8.01 5.65 0.84
C ASN A 403 6.73 6.48 1.05
N THR A 404 6.03 6.83 -0.03
CA THR A 404 4.92 7.79 0.02
C THR A 404 3.76 7.37 -0.88
N ALA A 405 2.53 7.47 -0.38
CA ALA A 405 1.29 7.32 -1.14
C ALA A 405 0.13 8.11 -0.50
N GLN A 406 -1.05 8.12 -1.13
CA GLN A 406 -2.26 8.56 -0.43
C GLN A 406 -2.63 7.55 0.63
N PHE A 407 -2.68 6.26 0.27
CA PHE A 407 -3.13 5.15 1.11
C PHE A 407 -2.00 4.18 1.39
N GLY A 408 -1.45 4.20 2.62
CA GLY A 408 -0.36 3.31 3.00
C GLY A 408 1.00 3.72 2.42
N GLY A 409 1.87 4.37 3.18
CA GLY A 409 3.15 4.87 2.63
C GLY A 409 4.03 3.77 2.01
N VAL A 410 3.89 2.52 2.48
CA VAL A 410 4.52 1.33 1.88
C VAL A 410 3.49 0.45 1.19
N ALA A 411 2.45 0.02 1.90
CA ALA A 411 1.53 -1.01 1.43
C ALA A 411 0.08 -0.62 1.65
N HIS A 412 -0.74 -0.85 0.62
CA HIS A 412 -2.20 -0.87 0.72
C HIS A 412 -2.66 -2.30 0.43
N ILE A 413 -3.30 -2.93 1.42
CA ILE A 413 -3.74 -4.32 1.39
C ILE A 413 -5.25 -4.35 1.60
N HIS A 414 -5.98 -4.87 0.62
CA HIS A 414 -7.44 -4.85 0.63
C HIS A 414 -8.03 -6.22 0.28
N SER A 415 -9.07 -6.63 1.02
CA SER A 415 -9.78 -7.90 0.83
C SER A 415 -8.86 -9.12 0.75
N SER A 416 -7.82 -9.16 1.59
CA SER A 416 -6.80 -10.21 1.52
C SER A 416 -6.85 -11.21 2.68
N GLY A 417 -6.04 -12.26 2.62
CA GLY A 417 -5.86 -13.23 3.70
C GLY A 417 -5.21 -12.63 4.95
N ASN A 418 -4.45 -13.45 5.69
CA ASN A 418 -3.73 -12.94 6.86
C ASN A 418 -2.57 -12.04 6.43
N VAL A 419 -2.33 -10.98 7.22
CA VAL A 419 -1.24 -10.04 6.98
C VAL A 419 -0.19 -10.16 8.09
N SER A 420 1.07 -10.31 7.70
CA SER A 420 2.20 -10.39 8.63
C SER A 420 3.31 -9.43 8.22
N ILE A 421 3.76 -8.62 9.16
CA ILE A 421 4.91 -7.72 9.01
C ILE A 421 5.88 -8.02 10.14
N SER A 422 7.00 -8.68 9.86
CA SER A 422 7.95 -9.11 10.89
C SER A 422 9.38 -8.67 10.63
N ASP A 423 10.15 -8.43 11.69
CA ASP A 423 11.59 -8.19 11.58
C ASP A 423 11.95 -7.00 10.66
N CYS A 424 11.04 -6.04 10.54
CA CYS A 424 11.17 -4.92 9.61
C CYS A 424 11.64 -3.63 10.32
N THR A 425 12.41 -2.82 9.60
CA THR A 425 12.70 -1.44 9.97
C THR A 425 11.94 -0.49 9.06
N MET A 426 11.03 0.30 9.63
CA MET A 426 10.13 1.22 8.92
C MET A 426 10.38 2.65 9.40
N THR A 427 10.97 3.48 8.55
CA THR A 427 11.42 4.84 8.94
C THR A 427 10.90 5.91 7.99
N GLY A 428 10.22 6.92 8.53
CA GLY A 428 9.86 8.12 7.77
C GLY A 428 8.94 7.86 6.59
N ASN A 429 8.12 6.80 6.62
CA ASN A 429 7.13 6.55 5.58
C ASN A 429 5.90 7.44 5.82
N ILE A 430 5.29 7.92 4.74
CA ILE A 430 4.25 8.95 4.78
C ILE A 430 3.05 8.47 3.97
N ALA A 431 1.86 8.52 4.57
CA ALA A 431 0.59 8.45 3.85
C ALA A 431 -0.18 9.75 4.03
N ALA A 432 -1.07 10.09 3.09
CA ALA A 432 -2.04 11.14 3.33
C ALA A 432 -3.16 10.62 4.25
N GLU A 433 -3.72 9.45 3.91
CA GLU A 433 -4.81 8.75 4.58
C GLU A 433 -4.39 7.31 4.93
N GLY A 434 -5.03 6.72 5.93
CA GLY A 434 -4.75 5.38 6.43
C GLY A 434 -3.48 5.31 7.28
N GLY A 435 -2.59 4.36 6.97
CA GLY A 435 -1.38 4.10 7.75
C GLY A 435 -0.11 4.65 7.11
N GLY A 436 0.79 5.29 7.88
CA GLY A 436 2.06 5.82 7.34
C GLY A 436 2.95 4.73 6.71
N VAL A 437 2.77 3.48 7.11
CA VAL A 437 3.35 2.29 6.47
C VAL A 437 2.27 1.48 5.76
N ALA A 438 1.24 1.05 6.49
CA ALA A 438 0.31 0.04 6.01
C ALA A 438 -1.15 0.48 6.18
N TYR A 439 -1.91 0.46 5.09
CA TYR A 439 -3.36 0.53 5.11
C TYR A 439 -3.92 -0.87 4.82
N ILE A 440 -4.55 -1.49 5.81
CA ILE A 440 -5.12 -2.84 5.75
C ILE A 440 -6.64 -2.77 5.90
N TYR A 441 -7.37 -3.25 4.88
CA TYR A 441 -8.83 -3.20 4.83
C TYR A 441 -9.44 -4.56 4.49
N ASP A 442 -10.52 -4.94 5.18
CA ASP A 442 -11.30 -6.17 4.94
C ASP A 442 -10.43 -7.44 4.82
N SER A 443 -9.38 -7.54 5.63
CA SER A 443 -8.41 -8.63 5.55
C SER A 443 -8.53 -9.60 6.74
N GLY A 444 -7.77 -10.70 6.72
CA GLY A 444 -7.73 -11.68 7.80
C GLY A 444 -7.11 -11.18 9.11
N ASN A 445 -6.41 -12.05 9.82
CA ASN A 445 -5.68 -11.64 11.03
C ASN A 445 -4.47 -10.79 10.64
N VAL A 446 -4.16 -9.79 11.46
CA VAL A 446 -3.03 -8.88 11.26
C VAL A 446 -1.99 -9.06 12.37
N SER A 447 -0.73 -9.21 11.98
CA SER A 447 0.39 -9.33 12.92
C SER A 447 1.54 -8.41 12.54
N MET A 448 2.05 -7.67 13.53
CA MET A 448 3.30 -6.92 13.44
C MET A 448 4.22 -7.38 14.56
N SER A 449 5.40 -7.91 14.24
CA SER A 449 6.30 -8.47 15.27
C SER A 449 7.77 -8.17 15.05
N GLU A 450 8.51 -7.92 16.13
CA GLU A 450 9.97 -7.75 16.09
C GLU A 450 10.41 -6.58 15.16
N CYS A 451 9.55 -5.58 15.03
CA CYS A 451 9.75 -4.44 14.12
C CYS A 451 10.24 -3.18 14.83
N THR A 452 10.98 -2.34 14.11
CA THR A 452 11.32 -0.96 14.51
C THR A 452 10.59 0.03 13.61
N MET A 453 9.74 0.87 14.19
CA MET A 453 8.88 1.84 13.49
C MET A 453 9.22 3.25 14.00
N THR A 454 9.83 4.08 13.16
CA THR A 454 10.33 5.41 13.59
C THR A 454 9.86 6.53 12.66
N GLY A 455 9.22 7.55 13.23
CA GLY A 455 8.91 8.78 12.52
C GLY A 455 8.00 8.61 11.31
N ASN A 456 7.12 7.60 11.31
CA ASN A 456 6.14 7.42 10.25
C ASN A 456 4.93 8.33 10.49
N THR A 457 4.26 8.79 9.43
CA THR A 457 3.19 9.80 9.52
C THR A 457 2.02 9.50 8.57
N ALA A 458 0.79 9.70 9.05
CA ALA A 458 -0.44 9.67 8.24
C ALA A 458 -1.57 10.46 8.92
N GLU A 459 -2.75 10.58 8.29
CA GLU A 459 -3.95 11.13 8.94
C GLU A 459 -4.51 10.19 10.03
N ASP A 460 -4.77 8.92 9.73
CA ASP A 460 -5.41 8.03 10.71
C ASP A 460 -4.39 7.32 11.64
N GLY A 461 -3.40 6.61 11.08
CA GLY A 461 -2.47 5.78 11.84
C GLY A 461 -1.01 6.04 11.49
N GLY A 462 -0.18 6.48 12.44
CA GLY A 462 1.20 6.90 12.12
C GLY A 462 2.02 5.79 11.45
N VAL A 463 1.74 4.53 11.79
CA VAL A 463 2.28 3.33 11.14
C VAL A 463 1.20 2.57 10.40
N ALA A 464 0.09 2.24 11.06
CA ALA A 464 -0.89 1.33 10.50
C ALA A 464 -2.33 1.81 10.69
N PHE A 465 -3.13 1.68 9.64
CA PHE A 465 -4.58 1.71 9.73
C PHE A 465 -5.10 0.32 9.40
N ILE A 466 -5.89 -0.24 10.31
CA ILE A 466 -6.40 -1.60 10.22
C ILE A 466 -7.91 -1.55 10.38
N HIS A 467 -8.66 -1.88 9.33
CA HIS A 467 -10.12 -1.81 9.35
C HIS A 467 -10.77 -3.12 8.88
N SER A 468 -11.82 -3.52 9.59
CA SER A 468 -12.60 -4.76 9.35
C SER A 468 -11.74 -6.02 9.29
N SER A 469 -10.75 -6.11 10.17
CA SER A 469 -9.87 -7.28 10.25
C SER A 469 -10.33 -8.31 11.28
N GLY A 470 -9.71 -9.49 11.23
CA GLY A 470 -9.74 -10.47 12.31
C GLY A 470 -8.92 -10.02 13.52
N ASP A 471 -8.26 -10.97 14.20
CA ASP A 471 -7.43 -10.63 15.36
C ASP A 471 -6.22 -9.77 14.97
N VAL A 472 -5.88 -8.79 15.81
CA VAL A 472 -4.72 -7.91 15.63
C VAL A 472 -3.70 -8.15 16.73
N SER A 473 -2.45 -8.40 16.34
CA SER A 473 -1.34 -8.58 17.26
C SER A 473 -0.14 -7.69 16.91
N ILE A 474 0.34 -6.93 17.88
CA ILE A 474 1.54 -6.10 17.77
C ILE A 474 2.48 -6.51 18.89
N SER A 475 3.62 -7.13 18.57
CA SER A 475 4.49 -7.71 19.60
C SER A 475 5.97 -7.45 19.41
N LYS A 476 6.70 -7.24 20.51
CA LYS A 476 8.17 -7.07 20.48
C LYS A 476 8.64 -5.94 19.55
N CYS A 477 7.83 -4.91 19.38
CA CYS A 477 8.11 -3.79 18.48
C CYS A 477 8.66 -2.57 19.23
N SER A 478 9.48 -1.77 18.56
CA SER A 478 9.93 -0.46 19.02
C SER A 478 9.29 0.63 18.14
N MET A 479 8.43 1.45 18.73
CA MET A 479 7.65 2.50 18.07
C MET A 479 8.08 3.87 18.61
N LEU A 480 8.80 4.65 17.80
CA LEU A 480 9.43 5.89 18.23
C LEU A 480 8.99 7.08 17.37
N GLY A 481 8.36 8.09 17.98
CA GLY A 481 8.11 9.37 17.33
C GLY A 481 7.20 9.28 16.11
N ASN A 482 6.31 8.28 16.04
CA ASN A 482 5.31 8.21 14.98
C ASN A 482 4.17 9.20 15.28
N ALA A 483 3.54 9.72 14.22
CA ALA A 483 2.53 10.76 14.35
C ALA A 483 1.32 10.54 13.43
N ALA A 484 0.12 10.78 13.93
CA ALA A 484 -1.09 10.87 13.11
C ALA A 484 -2.11 11.82 13.74
N GLU A 485 -3.26 12.04 13.10
CA GLU A 485 -4.40 12.72 13.72
C GLU A 485 -5.06 11.80 14.75
N ASP A 486 -5.40 10.55 14.38
CA ASP A 486 -6.14 9.66 15.28
C ASP A 486 -5.28 8.78 16.19
N GLY A 487 -4.40 7.96 15.61
CA GLY A 487 -3.58 6.98 16.32
C GLY A 487 -2.10 7.18 16.03
N GLY A 488 -1.34 7.72 16.98
CA GLY A 488 0.07 8.08 16.75
C GLY A 488 0.94 6.93 16.23
N VAL A 489 0.56 5.68 16.51
CA VAL A 489 1.10 4.47 15.85
C VAL A 489 0.04 3.76 15.03
N ALA A 490 -1.11 3.44 15.61
CA ALA A 490 -2.10 2.60 14.96
C ALA A 490 -3.53 3.07 15.21
N TYR A 491 -4.32 3.05 14.13
CA TYR A 491 -5.78 3.06 14.18
C TYR A 491 -6.27 1.64 13.89
N ILE A 492 -7.09 1.09 14.78
CA ILE A 492 -7.54 -0.30 14.73
C ILE A 492 -9.05 -0.35 14.88
N HIS A 493 -9.74 -0.66 13.80
CA HIS A 493 -11.15 -1.05 13.76
C HIS A 493 -11.21 -2.55 13.43
N SER A 494 -11.18 -3.39 14.47
CA SER A 494 -11.13 -4.85 14.33
C SER A 494 -12.43 -5.51 14.80
N SER A 495 -12.81 -6.63 14.19
CA SER A 495 -13.91 -7.47 14.66
C SER A 495 -13.48 -8.58 15.64
N GLY A 496 -12.17 -8.74 15.84
CA GLY A 496 -11.54 -9.74 16.70
C GLY A 496 -10.84 -9.12 17.91
N ASP A 497 -9.94 -9.89 18.52
CA ASP A 497 -9.18 -9.45 19.70
C ASP A 497 -7.97 -8.60 19.30
N VAL A 498 -7.60 -7.63 20.14
CA VAL A 498 -6.40 -6.79 19.96
C VAL A 498 -5.40 -7.07 21.07
N SER A 499 -4.18 -7.43 20.69
CA SER A 499 -3.07 -7.68 21.61
C SER A 499 -1.85 -6.84 21.26
N ILE A 500 -1.37 -6.05 22.22
CA ILE A 500 -0.13 -5.28 22.13
C ILE A 500 0.79 -5.74 23.24
N SER A 501 1.93 -6.36 22.92
CA SER A 501 2.75 -7.00 23.93
C SER A 501 4.26 -6.85 23.74
N GLU A 502 5.01 -6.74 24.84
CA GLU A 502 6.48 -6.71 24.80
C GLU A 502 7.05 -5.55 23.96
N CYS A 503 6.29 -4.45 23.82
CA CYS A 503 6.62 -3.32 22.95
C CYS A 503 7.24 -2.14 23.73
N ILE A 504 8.01 -1.32 23.02
CA ILE A 504 8.52 -0.02 23.49
C ILE A 504 7.85 1.07 22.65
N MET A 505 7.13 1.99 23.29
CA MET A 505 6.37 3.07 22.63
C MET A 505 6.82 4.41 23.20
N THR A 506 7.59 5.17 22.45
CA THR A 506 8.19 6.42 22.95
C THR A 506 7.86 7.60 22.06
N GLY A 507 7.32 8.65 22.67
CA GLY A 507 7.13 9.94 22.00
C GLY A 507 6.22 9.89 20.78
N ASN A 508 5.29 8.93 20.72
CA ASN A 508 4.29 8.88 19.66
C ASN A 508 3.18 9.88 19.96
N THR A 509 2.65 10.49 18.91
CA THR A 509 1.80 11.67 19.05
C THR A 509 0.57 11.54 18.15
N ALA A 510 -0.61 11.67 18.74
CA ALA A 510 -1.81 11.95 17.98
C ALA A 510 -2.11 13.45 18.10
N VAL A 511 -1.97 14.17 17.00
CA VAL A 511 -2.11 15.62 16.90
C VAL A 511 -2.72 15.91 15.54
N TYR A 512 -3.73 16.77 15.51
CA TYR A 512 -4.31 17.32 14.30
C TYR A 512 -3.21 17.85 13.34
N ILE A 513 -3.02 17.19 12.20
CA ILE A 513 -1.96 17.45 11.20
C ILE A 513 -2.45 18.44 10.13
N SER A 514 -3.75 18.71 10.06
CA SER A 514 -4.35 19.54 9.02
C SER A 514 -4.07 21.06 9.16
N ASP A 515 -3.54 21.67 8.09
CA ASP A 515 -3.47 23.12 7.83
C ASP A 515 -4.81 23.66 7.24
N TYR A 516 -5.89 22.87 7.35
CA TYR A 516 -7.23 23.20 6.84
C TYR A 516 -8.11 23.73 7.97
N ASP A 517 -8.22 25.06 8.00
CA ASP A 517 -9.18 25.83 8.80
C ASP A 517 -10.62 25.47 8.38
N PHE A 518 -11.18 24.39 8.95
CA PHE A 518 -12.60 24.07 8.85
C PHE A 518 -13.22 23.83 10.23
N PHE A 519 -14.38 24.45 10.38
CA PHE A 519 -15.07 24.77 11.62
C PHE A 519 -16.05 23.62 11.96
N TYR A 520 -16.01 23.16 13.22
CA TYR A 520 -16.81 22.08 13.86
C TYR A 520 -16.40 20.64 13.53
N VAL A 521 -15.57 20.05 14.42
CA VAL A 521 -15.69 18.65 14.80
C VAL A 521 -16.02 18.66 16.29
N GLU A 522 -17.27 18.35 16.65
CA GLU A 522 -17.57 17.91 18.01
C GLU A 522 -17.12 16.43 18.05
N ASP A 523 -16.27 16.09 19.02
CA ASP A 523 -15.65 14.78 19.29
C ASP A 523 -14.39 14.44 18.45
N VAL A 524 -13.28 15.15 18.67
CA VAL A 524 -11.95 14.71 18.20
C VAL A 524 -11.33 13.82 19.28
N GLN A 525 -11.39 12.50 19.06
CA GLN A 525 -10.89 11.51 20.01
C GLN A 525 -9.59 10.93 19.46
N PHE A 526 -8.47 11.19 20.10
CA PHE A 526 -7.13 10.90 19.56
C PHE A 526 -6.26 10.18 20.57
N ALA A 527 -5.60 9.09 20.18
CA ALA A 527 -4.73 8.29 21.04
C ALA A 527 -3.26 8.34 20.66
N GLY A 528 -2.37 8.58 21.63
CA GLY A 528 -0.96 8.85 21.33
C GLY A 528 -0.21 7.65 20.75
N VAL A 529 -0.70 6.43 20.99
CA VAL A 529 -0.21 5.21 20.36
C VAL A 529 -1.31 4.51 19.58
N ALA A 530 -2.37 4.06 20.24
CA ALA A 530 -3.34 3.14 19.65
C ALA A 530 -4.77 3.64 19.84
N TYR A 531 -5.44 3.93 18.73
CA TYR A 531 -6.88 4.19 18.69
C TYR A 531 -7.59 2.89 18.30
N ILE A 532 -8.41 2.33 19.20
CA ILE A 532 -9.00 1.00 19.04
C ILE A 532 -10.52 1.08 19.15
N GLU A 533 -11.23 0.63 18.12
CA GLU A 533 -12.69 0.57 18.10
C GLU A 533 -13.27 -0.77 17.64
N PHE A 534 -14.50 -1.02 18.12
CA PHE A 534 -15.37 -2.16 17.77
C PHE A 534 -14.76 -3.56 17.95
N SER A 535 -13.72 -3.66 18.78
CA SER A 535 -12.96 -4.88 19.03
C SER A 535 -13.60 -5.82 20.05
N GLY A 536 -13.07 -7.06 20.09
CA GLY A 536 -13.30 -8.05 21.13
C GLY A 536 -12.57 -7.70 22.43
N ASP A 537 -11.75 -8.61 22.93
CA ASP A 537 -10.89 -8.34 24.09
C ASP A 537 -9.66 -7.51 23.66
N VAL A 538 -9.25 -6.55 24.50
CA VAL A 538 -8.06 -5.72 24.29
C VAL A 538 -7.06 -5.99 25.41
N SER A 539 -5.82 -6.34 25.04
CA SER A 539 -4.74 -6.58 25.99
C SER A 539 -3.49 -5.78 25.63
N ILE A 540 -2.98 -5.02 26.60
CA ILE A 540 -1.69 -4.34 26.52
C ILE A 540 -0.80 -4.91 27.63
N SER A 541 0.27 -5.63 27.28
CA SER A 541 1.07 -6.35 28.29
C SER A 541 2.58 -6.24 28.11
N LYS A 542 3.32 -6.16 29.21
CA LYS A 542 4.80 -6.12 29.19
C LYS A 542 5.38 -4.99 28.34
N CYS A 543 4.67 -3.88 28.22
CA CYS A 543 5.06 -2.75 27.38
C CYS A 543 5.75 -1.65 28.20
N THR A 544 6.67 -0.93 27.57
CA THR A 544 7.23 0.33 28.09
C THR A 544 6.72 1.50 27.26
N MET A 545 5.97 2.41 27.88
CA MET A 545 5.20 3.47 27.20
C MET A 545 5.59 4.81 27.78
N THR A 546 6.36 5.61 27.04
CA THR A 546 7.01 6.82 27.56
C THR A 546 6.72 8.06 26.71
N GLY A 547 6.21 9.11 27.34
CA GLY A 547 6.10 10.43 26.69
C GLY A 547 5.20 10.47 25.47
N ASN A 548 4.22 9.56 25.36
CA ASN A 548 3.24 9.60 24.28
C ASN A 548 2.17 10.66 24.60
N THR A 549 1.65 11.32 23.57
CA THR A 549 0.81 12.51 23.72
C THR A 549 -0.40 12.46 22.80
N ALA A 550 -1.58 12.79 23.31
CA ALA A 550 -2.77 12.99 22.49
C ALA A 550 -3.83 13.85 23.18
N GLU A 551 -5.00 13.98 22.56
CA GLU A 551 -6.18 14.63 23.17
C GLU A 551 -6.78 13.73 24.25
N ASP A 552 -7.10 12.47 23.94
CA ASP A 552 -7.70 11.49 24.84
C ASP A 552 -6.98 10.13 24.78
N GLY A 553 -6.43 9.62 25.88
CA GLY A 553 -5.68 8.38 25.78
C GLY A 553 -4.26 8.64 25.29
N GLY A 554 -3.46 9.32 26.12
CA GLY A 554 -2.06 9.64 25.80
C GLY A 554 -1.25 8.41 25.35
N VAL A 555 -1.65 7.20 25.76
CA VAL A 555 -1.24 5.94 25.11
C VAL A 555 -2.38 5.35 24.27
N ALA A 556 -3.55 5.06 24.85
CA ALA A 556 -4.60 4.33 24.14
C ALA A 556 -5.99 4.92 24.33
N TYR A 557 -6.76 4.96 23.24
CA TYR A 557 -8.21 5.12 23.25
C TYR A 557 -8.84 3.78 22.91
N ILE A 558 -9.82 3.34 23.69
CA ILE A 558 -10.38 1.99 23.59
C ILE A 558 -11.91 2.00 23.65
N HIS A 559 -12.51 1.50 22.59
CA HIS A 559 -13.92 1.14 22.49
C HIS A 559 -14.01 -0.36 22.18
N ALA A 560 -14.26 -1.18 23.20
CA ALA A 560 -14.24 -2.63 23.12
C ALA A 560 -15.56 -3.25 23.58
N SER A 561 -15.95 -4.36 22.96
CA SER A 561 -17.09 -5.17 23.43
C SER A 561 -16.68 -6.21 24.47
N GLY A 562 -15.40 -6.55 24.52
CA GLY A 562 -14.78 -7.49 25.46
C GLY A 562 -14.14 -6.82 26.67
N ASP A 563 -13.22 -7.55 27.31
CA ASP A 563 -12.43 -7.04 28.44
C ASP A 563 -11.25 -6.20 27.97
N VAL A 564 -10.92 -5.18 28.76
CA VAL A 564 -9.70 -4.39 28.58
C VAL A 564 -8.73 -4.74 29.70
N SER A 565 -7.51 -5.15 29.34
CA SER A 565 -6.45 -5.48 30.30
C SER A 565 -5.15 -4.76 30.00
N ILE A 566 -4.59 -4.10 31.01
CA ILE A 566 -3.25 -3.50 30.97
C ILE A 566 -2.41 -4.16 32.04
N SER A 567 -1.36 -4.90 31.67
CA SER A 567 -0.60 -5.71 32.64
C SER A 567 0.90 -5.69 32.45
N ASP A 568 1.66 -5.79 33.54
CA ASP A 568 3.13 -5.87 33.50
C ASP A 568 3.80 -4.68 32.77
N CYS A 569 3.15 -3.52 32.72
CA CYS A 569 3.58 -2.37 31.93
C CYS A 569 4.34 -1.32 32.75
N ILE A 570 5.28 -0.63 32.11
CA ILE A 570 5.94 0.58 32.63
C ILE A 570 5.46 1.79 31.81
N VAL A 571 4.77 2.72 32.45
CA VAL A 571 4.06 3.82 31.80
C VAL A 571 4.50 5.14 32.41
N THR A 572 5.27 5.95 31.67
CA THR A 572 5.94 7.12 32.24
C THR A 572 5.74 8.38 31.41
N GLY A 573 5.27 9.46 32.03
CA GLY A 573 5.26 10.79 31.40
C GLY A 573 4.33 10.92 30.19
N ASN A 574 3.32 10.07 30.04
CA ASN A 574 2.35 10.20 28.96
C ASN A 574 1.35 11.33 29.28
N THR A 575 0.89 12.04 28.27
CA THR A 575 0.07 13.25 28.43
C THR A 575 -1.20 13.17 27.57
N ALA A 576 -2.35 13.49 28.17
CA ALA A 576 -3.60 13.75 27.47
C ALA A 576 -3.98 15.24 27.62
N ALA A 577 -4.44 15.86 26.54
CA ALA A 577 -4.90 17.25 26.57
C ALA A 577 -6.28 17.39 27.21
N GLU A 578 -7.08 16.32 27.20
CA GLU A 578 -8.35 16.21 27.90
C GLU A 578 -8.26 15.06 28.91
N ASN A 579 -8.47 13.81 28.48
CA ASN A 579 -8.73 12.71 29.43
C ASN A 579 -7.81 11.49 29.28
N GLY A 580 -7.58 10.77 30.39
CA GLY A 580 -7.01 9.42 30.36
C GLY A 580 -5.59 9.36 29.78
N SER A 581 -4.58 9.88 30.48
CA SER A 581 -3.21 9.96 29.92
C SER A 581 -2.57 8.60 29.53
N VAL A 582 -3.02 7.51 30.14
CA VAL A 582 -2.64 6.14 29.77
C VAL A 582 -3.76 5.49 28.97
N ALA A 583 -4.99 5.56 29.44
CA ALA A 583 -6.11 4.95 28.75
C ALA A 583 -7.38 5.79 28.86
N TYR A 584 -7.97 6.09 27.71
CA TYR A 584 -9.37 6.46 27.61
C TYR A 584 -10.17 5.21 27.24
N ILE A 585 -11.13 4.81 28.07
CA ILE A 585 -11.97 3.64 27.83
C ILE A 585 -13.41 4.11 27.65
N ARG A 586 -13.85 4.11 26.39
CA ARG A 586 -15.18 4.55 25.98
C ARG A 586 -16.26 3.55 26.33
N SER A 587 -15.98 2.27 26.08
CA SER A 587 -16.80 1.16 26.56
C SER A 587 -15.98 -0.13 26.64
N SER A 588 -16.37 -1.01 27.58
CA SER A 588 -15.80 -2.35 27.77
C SER A 588 -16.72 -3.20 28.65
N ARG A 589 -16.52 -4.52 28.67
CA ARG A 589 -17.18 -5.41 29.64
C ARG A 589 -16.57 -5.21 31.02
N ASP A 590 -15.30 -5.52 31.22
CA ASP A 590 -14.56 -5.25 32.44
C ASP A 590 -13.21 -4.61 32.10
N VAL A 591 -12.67 -3.83 33.05
CA VAL A 591 -11.34 -3.19 32.94
C VAL A 591 -10.44 -3.75 34.04
N SER A 592 -9.23 -4.15 33.67
CA SER A 592 -8.20 -4.60 34.61
C SER A 592 -6.86 -3.92 34.37
N MET A 593 -6.22 -3.47 35.45
CA MET A 593 -4.84 -3.00 35.46
C MET A 593 -4.05 -3.77 36.52
N ASN A 594 -3.04 -4.54 36.12
CA ASN A 594 -2.33 -5.44 37.03
C ASN A 594 -0.81 -5.37 36.88
N GLU A 595 -0.08 -5.29 37.99
CA GLU A 595 1.39 -5.37 38.00
C GLU A 595 2.07 -4.25 37.17
N CYS A 596 1.44 -3.07 37.10
CA CYS A 596 1.93 -1.93 36.33
C CYS A 596 2.68 -0.91 37.20
N ILE A 597 3.64 -0.20 36.59
CA ILE A 597 4.31 0.98 37.15
C ILE A 597 3.91 2.19 36.32
N MET A 598 3.20 3.15 36.91
CA MET A 598 2.65 4.32 36.22
C MET A 598 3.13 5.60 36.90
N THR A 599 4.08 6.31 36.28
CA THR A 599 4.78 7.44 36.90
C THR A 599 4.63 8.72 36.10
N GLY A 600 4.15 9.78 36.74
CA GLY A 600 4.16 11.13 36.18
C GLY A 600 3.31 11.27 34.92
N ASN A 601 2.22 10.51 34.78
CA ASN A 601 1.31 10.67 33.65
C ASN A 601 0.27 11.75 33.97
N THR A 602 -0.13 12.53 32.97
CA THR A 602 -0.89 13.77 33.16
C THR A 602 -2.06 13.86 32.18
N ALA A 603 -3.28 13.98 32.69
CA ALA A 603 -4.44 14.46 31.94
C ALA A 603 -4.71 15.92 32.35
N ALA A 604 -5.26 16.74 31.45
CA ALA A 604 -5.61 18.11 31.82
C ALA A 604 -6.96 18.17 32.54
N GLU A 605 -7.92 17.34 32.12
CA GLU A 605 -9.27 17.23 32.67
C GLU A 605 -9.37 15.98 33.55
N ASP A 606 -9.78 14.84 33.03
CA ASP A 606 -10.15 13.71 33.88
C ASP A 606 -9.24 12.48 33.71
N GLY A 607 -9.01 11.74 34.80
CA GLY A 607 -8.39 10.42 34.74
C GLY A 607 -6.89 10.49 34.45
N GLY A 608 -6.11 10.93 35.43
CA GLY A 608 -4.67 11.16 35.26
C GLY A 608 -3.88 9.92 34.87
N VAL A 609 -4.42 8.71 35.09
CA VAL A 609 -4.00 7.48 34.41
C VAL A 609 -5.10 7.00 33.47
N ALA A 610 -6.31 6.79 33.98
CA ALA A 610 -7.40 6.19 33.23
C ALA A 610 -8.71 6.97 33.35
N TYR A 611 -9.33 7.21 32.20
CA TYR A 611 -10.72 7.67 32.10
C TYR A 611 -11.60 6.50 31.64
N ILE A 612 -12.69 6.25 32.35
CA ILE A 612 -13.58 5.12 32.08
C ILE A 612 -15.01 5.61 31.98
N TYR A 613 -15.59 5.57 30.77
CA TYR A 613 -16.92 6.11 30.52
C TYR A 613 -18.04 5.09 30.80
N ASP A 614 -17.90 3.87 30.30
CA ASP A 614 -18.87 2.80 30.45
C ASP A 614 -18.15 1.46 30.62
N SER A 615 -18.24 0.86 31.80
CA SER A 615 -17.65 -0.45 32.07
C SER A 615 -18.41 -1.16 33.18
N GLY A 616 -18.28 -2.49 33.24
CA GLY A 616 -18.75 -3.30 34.35
C GLY A 616 -17.87 -3.12 35.59
N VAL A 617 -16.92 -4.02 35.78
CA VAL A 617 -16.01 -3.99 36.93
C VAL A 617 -14.66 -3.38 36.54
N VAL A 618 -14.20 -2.43 37.35
CA VAL A 618 -12.84 -1.87 37.25
C VAL A 618 -11.99 -2.47 38.36
N SER A 619 -10.93 -3.17 37.99
CA SER A 619 -9.98 -3.81 38.91
C SER A 619 -8.57 -3.28 38.72
N ILE A 620 -7.94 -2.82 39.80
CA ILE A 620 -6.55 -2.36 39.82
C ILE A 620 -5.82 -3.13 40.91
N SER A 621 -4.79 -3.89 40.54
CA SER A 621 -4.07 -4.71 41.50
C SER A 621 -2.55 -4.66 41.33
N LYS A 622 -1.82 -4.62 42.44
CA LYS A 622 -0.35 -4.71 42.46
C LYS A 622 0.34 -3.61 41.62
N CYS A 623 -0.29 -2.46 41.47
CA CYS A 623 0.24 -1.34 40.69
C CYS A 623 0.99 -0.35 41.58
N ASN A 624 2.04 0.28 41.02
CA ASN A 624 2.71 1.42 41.62
C ASN A 624 2.41 2.68 40.80
N MET A 625 1.66 3.61 41.37
CA MET A 625 1.14 4.80 40.70
C MET A 625 1.66 6.04 41.42
N THR A 626 2.64 6.71 40.82
CA THR A 626 3.39 7.81 41.47
C THR A 626 3.33 9.10 40.67
N GLY A 627 2.91 10.19 41.31
CA GLY A 627 3.00 11.53 40.73
C GLY A 627 2.11 11.78 39.51
N ASN A 628 1.02 11.02 39.35
CA ASN A 628 0.08 11.24 38.26
C ASN A 628 -0.84 12.43 38.58
N THR A 629 -1.33 13.13 37.55
CA THR A 629 -2.07 14.40 37.70
C THR A 629 -3.28 14.50 36.78
N ALA A 630 -4.38 15.07 37.28
CA ALA A 630 -5.60 15.43 36.53
C ALA A 630 -6.33 16.59 37.23
N GLU A 631 -7.36 17.16 36.64
CA GLU A 631 -8.38 17.96 37.34
C GLU A 631 -9.20 17.04 38.25
N ASP A 632 -9.83 15.98 37.69
CA ASP A 632 -10.54 14.98 38.50
C ASP A 632 -9.94 13.58 38.34
N GLY A 633 -9.76 12.86 39.46
CA GLY A 633 -9.38 11.46 39.43
C GLY A 633 -7.95 11.22 38.91
N SER A 634 -6.93 11.65 39.66
CA SER A 634 -5.54 11.60 39.15
C SER A 634 -5.00 10.19 38.83
N VAL A 635 -5.64 9.15 39.35
CA VAL A 635 -5.42 7.77 38.88
C VAL A 635 -6.60 7.36 38.01
N THR A 636 -7.80 7.30 38.56
CA THR A 636 -8.98 6.89 37.78
C THR A 636 -10.12 7.88 37.90
N TYR A 637 -10.72 8.19 36.76
CA TYR A 637 -12.03 8.80 36.67
C TYR A 637 -13.03 7.80 36.07
N ILE A 638 -14.21 7.71 36.68
CA ILE A 638 -15.29 6.83 36.21
C ILE A 638 -16.56 7.66 36.04
N TYR A 639 -17.06 7.68 34.81
CA TYR A 639 -18.35 8.26 34.49
C TYR A 639 -19.48 7.24 34.70
N GLY A 640 -20.58 7.64 35.34
CA GLY A 640 -21.74 6.77 35.53
C GLY A 640 -21.67 5.87 36.78
N SER A 641 -22.05 4.60 36.63
CA SER A 641 -22.09 3.64 37.75
C SER A 641 -21.12 2.49 37.58
N GLY A 642 -20.25 2.27 38.54
CA GLY A 642 -19.23 1.23 38.45
C GLY A 642 -18.87 0.61 39.79
N VAL A 643 -18.33 -0.61 39.75
CA VAL A 643 -17.71 -1.26 40.92
C VAL A 643 -16.21 -1.16 40.73
N VAL A 644 -15.54 -0.53 41.69
CA VAL A 644 -14.08 -0.35 41.68
C VAL A 644 -13.45 -1.20 42.76
N SER A 645 -12.45 -1.99 42.39
CA SER A 645 -11.60 -2.72 43.32
C SER A 645 -10.15 -2.34 43.12
N ILE A 646 -9.53 -1.79 44.17
CA ILE A 646 -8.11 -1.45 44.19
C ILE A 646 -7.46 -2.28 45.30
N SER A 647 -6.45 -3.10 44.96
CA SER A 647 -5.81 -4.00 45.90
C SER A 647 -4.29 -4.06 45.73
N ASP A 648 -3.55 -4.23 46.83
CA ASP A 648 -2.08 -4.41 46.78
C ASP A 648 -1.32 -3.27 46.06
N CYS A 649 -1.89 -2.06 45.99
CA CYS A 649 -1.32 -0.94 45.22
C CYS A 649 -0.52 0.04 46.08
N ILE A 650 0.46 0.70 45.47
CA ILE A 650 1.20 1.83 46.04
C ILE A 650 0.83 3.09 45.25
N MET A 651 0.33 4.11 45.94
CA MET A 651 -0.17 5.36 45.35
C MET A 651 0.47 6.55 46.05
N THR A 652 1.44 7.19 45.40
CA THR A 652 2.27 8.21 46.03
C THR A 652 2.28 9.54 45.28
N GLY A 653 1.97 10.64 45.95
CA GLY A 653 2.12 11.99 45.41
C GLY A 653 1.24 12.31 44.20
N ASN A 654 0.14 11.58 44.00
CA ASN A 654 -0.79 11.88 42.91
C ASN A 654 -1.65 13.10 43.27
N THR A 655 -1.97 13.94 42.29
CA THR A 655 -2.57 15.27 42.49
C THR A 655 -3.81 15.46 41.62
N ALA A 656 -4.93 15.85 42.23
CA ALA A 656 -6.17 16.26 41.56
C ALA A 656 -6.74 17.52 42.21
N GLU A 657 -7.73 18.17 41.59
CA GLU A 657 -8.69 19.04 42.27
C GLU A 657 -9.65 18.17 43.10
N ASP A 658 -10.34 17.20 42.48
CA ASP A 658 -11.17 16.23 43.19
C ASP A 658 -10.70 14.77 42.99
N GLY A 659 -10.73 13.97 44.06
CA GLY A 659 -10.46 12.53 43.97
C GLY A 659 -9.00 12.21 43.63
N SER A 660 -8.06 12.49 44.55
CA SER A 660 -6.62 12.31 44.28
C SER A 660 -6.19 10.87 43.95
N VAL A 661 -7.06 9.86 44.13
CA VAL A 661 -6.86 8.54 43.53
C VAL A 661 -8.02 8.24 42.59
N THR A 662 -9.25 8.16 43.12
CA THR A 662 -10.41 7.80 42.32
C THR A 662 -11.53 8.83 42.43
N TYR A 663 -12.07 9.22 41.29
CA TYR A 663 -13.29 9.99 41.16
C TYR A 663 -14.38 9.17 40.47
N ILE A 664 -15.61 9.18 41.01
CA ILE A 664 -16.79 8.59 40.37
C ILE A 664 -17.86 9.66 40.15
N TYR A 665 -18.10 10.01 38.89
CA TYR A 665 -19.16 10.89 38.42
C TYR A 665 -20.48 10.12 38.30
N GLY A 666 -21.02 9.71 39.45
CA GLY A 666 -22.26 8.96 39.55
C GLY A 666 -22.32 8.11 40.80
N SER A 667 -22.84 6.88 40.68
CA SER A 667 -23.08 5.97 41.81
C SER A 667 -22.28 4.68 41.68
N GLY A 668 -21.45 4.34 42.64
CA GLY A 668 -20.62 3.14 42.55
C GLY A 668 -20.00 2.76 43.86
N ASP A 669 -19.71 1.47 44.04
CA ASP A 669 -19.03 0.98 45.23
C ASP A 669 -17.52 0.92 44.97
N VAL A 670 -16.75 1.45 45.91
CA VAL A 670 -15.29 1.44 45.87
C VAL A 670 -14.77 0.57 47.01
N SER A 671 -13.96 -0.41 46.66
CA SER A 671 -13.24 -1.25 47.61
C SER A 671 -11.74 -1.04 47.45
N ILE A 672 -11.07 -0.64 48.53
CA ILE A 672 -9.61 -0.45 48.57
C ILE A 672 -9.05 -1.34 49.67
N SER A 673 -8.19 -2.30 49.33
CA SER A 673 -7.56 -3.20 50.30
C SER A 673 -6.05 -3.27 50.14
N ASP A 674 -5.32 -3.49 51.23
CA ASP A 674 -3.87 -3.81 51.18
C ASP A 674 -3.02 -2.75 50.46
N CYS A 675 -3.46 -1.49 50.43
CA CYS A 675 -2.82 -0.41 49.68
C CYS A 675 -2.00 0.53 50.57
N ILE A 676 -0.99 1.17 49.98
CA ILE A 676 -0.22 2.26 50.58
C ILE A 676 -0.50 3.56 49.82
N MET A 677 -1.08 4.55 50.48
CA MET A 677 -1.45 5.85 49.91
C MET A 677 -0.70 6.97 50.65
N THR A 678 0.29 7.59 50.00
CA THR A 678 1.17 8.56 50.65
C THR A 678 1.25 9.88 49.90
N GLY A 679 0.99 11.00 50.58
CA GLY A 679 1.25 12.33 50.01
C GLY A 679 0.36 12.73 48.83
N ASN A 680 -0.77 12.06 48.60
CA ASN A 680 -1.71 12.43 47.53
C ASN A 680 -2.46 13.71 47.93
N THR A 681 -2.76 14.56 46.94
CA THR A 681 -3.31 15.91 47.17
C THR A 681 -4.58 16.12 46.35
N ALA A 682 -5.65 16.56 47.00
CA ALA A 682 -6.88 17.05 46.39
C ALA A 682 -7.48 18.21 47.21
N GLU A 683 -8.36 19.01 46.62
CA GLU A 683 -9.26 19.88 47.36
C GLU A 683 -10.29 19.03 48.10
N ASP A 684 -11.03 18.17 47.38
CA ASP A 684 -11.99 17.22 47.95
C ASP A 684 -11.66 15.75 47.59
N GLY A 685 -11.83 14.82 48.54
CA GLY A 685 -11.60 13.39 48.28
C GLY A 685 -10.11 13.02 48.13
N GLY A 686 -9.32 13.22 49.19
CA GLY A 686 -7.87 12.90 49.24
C GLY A 686 -7.49 11.41 49.07
N VAL A 687 -8.48 10.55 48.81
CA VAL A 687 -8.36 9.18 48.30
C VAL A 687 -9.49 8.94 47.30
N ALA A 688 -10.74 9.05 47.73
CA ALA A 688 -11.89 8.76 46.87
C ALA A 688 -12.96 9.86 46.96
N TYR A 689 -13.53 10.21 45.80
CA TYR A 689 -14.67 11.09 45.68
C TYR A 689 -15.79 10.41 44.89
N ILE A 690 -17.00 10.35 45.46
CA ILE A 690 -18.20 9.80 44.80
C ILE A 690 -19.27 10.90 44.77
N GLN A 691 -19.64 11.33 43.56
CA GLN A 691 -20.54 12.47 43.40
C GLN A 691 -21.99 12.15 43.84
N SER A 692 -22.51 10.95 43.57
CA SER A 692 -23.89 10.57 43.94
C SER A 692 -23.95 9.63 45.16
N SER A 693 -24.26 8.35 44.96
CA SER A 693 -24.46 7.36 46.03
C SER A 693 -23.57 6.15 45.85
N GLY A 694 -22.91 5.70 46.90
CA GLY A 694 -22.03 4.53 46.84
C GLY A 694 -21.28 4.35 48.14
N ASP A 695 -20.88 3.13 48.44
CA ASP A 695 -20.07 2.84 49.61
C ASP A 695 -18.59 2.78 49.26
N VAL A 696 -17.78 3.49 50.04
CA VAL A 696 -16.32 3.35 50.04
C VAL A 696 -15.94 2.47 51.22
N SER A 697 -15.30 1.34 50.92
CA SER A 697 -14.73 0.41 51.89
C SER A 697 -13.21 0.44 51.78
N ILE A 698 -12.53 0.69 52.90
CA ILE A 698 -11.07 0.70 52.99
C ILE A 698 -10.67 -0.27 54.09
N SER A 699 -9.86 -1.28 53.77
CA SER A 699 -9.36 -2.28 54.72
C SER A 699 -7.86 -2.49 54.56
N ASP A 700 -7.14 -2.71 55.66
CA ASP A 700 -5.72 -3.10 55.63
C ASP A 700 -4.80 -2.13 54.83
N CYS A 701 -5.18 -0.85 54.76
CA CYS A 701 -4.43 0.18 54.03
C CYS A 701 -3.61 1.08 54.96
N THR A 702 -2.48 1.59 54.46
CA THR A 702 -1.69 2.66 55.09
C THR A 702 -1.94 3.98 54.37
N ILE A 703 -2.52 4.97 55.06
CA ILE A 703 -2.84 6.30 54.50
C ILE A 703 -2.07 7.37 55.28
N THR A 704 -1.05 7.99 54.67
CA THR A 704 -0.17 8.94 55.36
C THR A 704 0.10 10.20 54.56
N GLY A 705 -0.03 11.38 55.18
CA GLY A 705 0.35 12.66 54.57
C GLY A 705 -0.49 13.10 53.36
N ASN A 706 -1.66 12.50 53.15
CA ASN A 706 -2.60 12.94 52.10
C ASN A 706 -3.32 14.22 52.53
N THR A 707 -3.55 15.13 51.59
CA THR A 707 -4.09 16.49 51.85
C THR A 707 -5.40 16.66 51.10
N ALA A 708 -6.51 16.91 51.81
CA ALA A 708 -7.83 17.27 51.27
C ALA A 708 -8.76 17.78 52.40
N PHE A 709 -9.87 18.43 52.06
CA PHE A 709 -10.94 18.75 53.01
C PHE A 709 -11.53 17.46 53.63
N ASP A 710 -11.80 16.46 52.79
CA ASP A 710 -12.22 15.12 53.19
C ASP A 710 -11.34 14.06 52.49
N ILE A 711 -10.86 13.07 53.25
CA ILE A 711 -10.08 11.95 52.66
C ILE A 711 -10.98 11.06 51.79
N VAL A 712 -12.23 10.87 52.21
CA VAL A 712 -13.26 10.14 51.46
C VAL A 712 -14.54 10.97 51.48
N ARG A 713 -15.08 11.33 50.32
CA ARG A 713 -16.30 12.14 50.21
C ARG A 713 -17.37 11.44 49.37
N SER A 714 -18.61 11.44 49.90
CA SER A 714 -19.83 10.98 49.21
C SER A 714 -20.99 11.93 49.52
N MET A 715 -21.63 12.53 48.51
CA MET A 715 -22.62 13.61 48.74
C MET A 715 -23.95 13.14 49.39
N HIS A 716 -24.22 11.83 49.50
CA HIS A 716 -25.49 11.32 50.02
C HIS A 716 -25.47 10.33 51.19
N SER A 717 -24.35 10.12 51.87
CA SER A 717 -24.42 9.46 53.19
C SER A 717 -24.94 10.44 54.26
N LEU A 718 -26.23 10.33 54.60
CA LEU A 718 -26.77 10.90 55.85
C LEU A 718 -25.86 10.48 57.03
N PRO A 719 -25.69 11.32 58.07
CA PRO A 719 -24.87 10.96 59.23
C PRO A 719 -25.53 9.79 59.98
N SER A 720 -25.07 8.57 59.67
CA SER A 720 -25.35 7.38 60.46
C SER A 720 -24.44 7.39 61.70
N PRO A 721 -24.95 7.23 62.93
CA PRO A 721 -24.14 7.25 64.15
C PRO A 721 -23.17 6.06 64.31
N HIS A 722 -23.00 5.22 63.29
CA HIS A 722 -22.26 3.94 63.37
C HIS A 722 -21.07 3.79 62.43
N ARG A 723 -20.63 4.83 61.70
CA ARG A 723 -19.33 4.77 61.00
C ARG A 723 -18.22 5.16 62.00
N GLU A 724 -17.83 4.22 62.86
CA GLU A 724 -16.50 4.27 63.48
C GLU A 724 -15.47 4.11 62.36
N HIS A 725 -14.91 5.23 61.91
CA HIS A 725 -13.65 5.25 61.21
C HIS A 725 -12.62 4.51 62.08
N GLN A 726 -12.26 3.28 61.74
CA GLN A 726 -10.94 2.75 62.06
C GLN A 726 -9.92 3.39 61.11
N ILE A 727 -9.82 4.72 61.15
CA ILE A 727 -8.61 5.41 60.71
C ILE A 727 -7.67 5.29 61.92
N GLN A 728 -6.85 4.24 61.96
CA GLN A 728 -5.64 4.27 62.78
C GLN A 728 -4.65 5.23 62.09
N ALA A 729 -4.87 6.52 62.29
CA ALA A 729 -3.83 7.53 62.07
C ALA A 729 -2.79 7.33 63.18
N GLU A 730 -1.75 6.53 62.92
CA GLU A 730 -0.54 6.60 63.73
C GLU A 730 0.18 7.91 63.40
N VAL A 731 -0.01 8.91 64.27
CA VAL A 731 0.74 10.17 64.28
C VAL A 731 2.05 9.97 65.06
N PRO A 732 3.19 10.38 64.50
CA PRO A 732 4.14 11.20 65.28
C PRO A 732 4.18 12.66 64.81
#